data_AF-A0A8S0W9V2-F1
#
_entry.id   AF-A0A8S0W9V2-F1
#
_cell.length_a   1.000
_cell.length_b   1.000
_cell.length_c   1.000
_cell.angle_alpha   90.00
_cell.angle_beta   90.00
_cell.angle_gamma   90.00
#
_symmetry.space_group_name_H-M   'P 1'
#
loop_
_entity.id
_entity.type
_entity.pdbx_description
1 polymer ?
#
loop_
_entity_poly.entity_id
_entity_poly.type
_entity_poly.pdbx_seq_one_letter_code
_entity_poly.pdbx_strand_id
1 'polypeptide(L)'
;MSWRKGMVLLGLLAFVWLGWARVVSASPTANRLEGADRYGTAVAISQTGWPNGAMTAVLATGENFPDALSAAPLARKFNAPILLTEQNELNANTAAELSRLHVKKVFIIGGVGAVSATVQTQLTTMGISTTRISGVDRYDTSVQVAKTVGVGKGIFVVSGQSFPDAVSAAPIAAALGMPVVLVPSDGLTPSLQTFLKGRFQHIYAVNGNNELGASLIGQFPNAQVISGNDRYERNANLIKYFANSLQFNSIYVATGRDYPDALTAAALAAQNQAPVVLVAGDQVPASVREMLNSEVINQINIVGGNAAVSSGMGAVLQSIPARILSLANVTASSSSTQQYQLPKTVGAILSDGSQVQVPVTWSLSSVNTGQTGNYTYTSTNTVYTYTGKVNGYSGSATLSLTVLPSTAVTFGRITAEAVLGFSYNFPATVTGTLSDKTTQQYPVTWNVSGNNVSLKKVGSYTFQGSVAGMNQKVSLTLNVVNNALVNLDDGNLQQLVRYQLTGSTTGGPLYLSDVLKITSLQANGKNISNLAGLQNFYNLTYLDLGNNQVDSTTLSNLSKLPNLKTLILNNNQLTNISGLQGLSGLQYLDVSHNDLTTFAPLSGMTQLTSLFVGENHTSDYTPLRGLYNNLIYRDFYL
;
A
#
# COMPACT_ATOMS: atom_id res chain seq x y z
N MET A 1 -5.57 -35.29 -30.66
CA MET A 1 -5.94 -33.95 -31.15
C MET A 1 -6.86 -33.32 -30.13
N SER A 2 -6.51 -32.13 -29.64
CA SER A 2 -7.28 -31.32 -28.68
C SER A 2 -8.69 -31.04 -29.21
N TRP A 3 -9.67 -30.71 -28.37
CA TRP A 3 -10.02 -29.32 -28.06
C TRP A 3 -10.88 -29.22 -26.79
N ARG A 4 -10.76 -28.05 -26.15
CA ARG A 4 -11.21 -27.66 -24.82
C ARG A 4 -12.51 -26.83 -24.88
N LYS A 5 -13.32 -26.98 -23.82
CA LYS A 5 -14.08 -25.95 -23.06
C LYS A 5 -15.31 -25.27 -23.67
N GLY A 6 -16.34 -25.16 -22.82
CA GLY A 6 -17.42 -24.17 -22.95
C GLY A 6 -18.55 -24.35 -21.93
N MET A 7 -18.30 -24.08 -20.65
CA MET A 7 -19.33 -23.94 -19.61
C MET A 7 -20.18 -22.69 -19.88
N VAL A 8 -21.51 -22.84 -19.94
CA VAL A 8 -22.45 -21.71 -19.95
C VAL A 8 -22.85 -21.42 -18.49
N LEU A 9 -22.33 -20.32 -17.94
CA LEU A 9 -22.82 -19.73 -16.68
C LEU A 9 -23.82 -18.63 -17.05
N LEU A 10 -25.09 -18.84 -16.71
CA LEU A 10 -26.13 -17.82 -16.76
C LEU A 10 -25.90 -16.80 -15.64
N GLY A 11 -25.43 -15.61 -16.01
CA GLY A 11 -25.31 -14.47 -15.10
C GLY A 11 -26.67 -13.82 -14.86
N LEU A 12 -27.12 -13.82 -13.61
CA LEU A 12 -28.23 -12.99 -13.12
C LEU A 12 -27.74 -11.54 -12.97
N LEU A 13 -28.25 -10.66 -13.83
CA LEU A 13 -28.11 -9.21 -13.74
C LEU A 13 -28.99 -8.69 -12.59
N ALA A 14 -28.38 -8.37 -11.45
CA ALA A 14 -29.00 -7.53 -10.43
C ALA A 14 -28.74 -6.06 -10.79
N PHE A 15 -29.79 -5.36 -11.21
CA PHE A 15 -29.82 -3.91 -11.33
C PHE A 15 -29.76 -3.29 -9.92
N VAL A 16 -28.64 -2.66 -9.57
CA VAL A 16 -28.57 -1.73 -8.44
C VAL A 16 -28.58 -0.32 -9.00
N TRP A 17 -29.71 0.33 -8.85
CA TRP A 17 -29.88 1.76 -9.09
C TRP A 17 -29.32 2.50 -7.86
N LEU A 18 -28.05 2.92 -7.94
CA LEU A 18 -27.48 3.88 -7.01
C LEU A 18 -27.39 5.22 -7.75
N GLY A 19 -28.18 6.19 -7.26
CA GLY A 19 -28.16 7.56 -7.74
C GLY A 19 -26.73 8.10 -7.75
N TRP A 20 -26.32 8.58 -8.92
CA TRP A 20 -25.03 9.19 -9.13
C TRP A 20 -25.01 10.49 -8.30
N ALA A 21 -24.37 10.47 -7.15
CA ALA A 21 -23.85 11.72 -6.61
C ALA A 21 -22.84 12.22 -7.65
N ARG A 22 -23.19 13.29 -8.37
CA ARG A 22 -22.23 14.01 -9.20
C ARG A 22 -21.11 14.48 -8.28
N VAL A 23 -19.96 13.83 -8.32
CA VAL A 23 -18.77 14.35 -7.68
C VAL A 23 -18.36 15.58 -8.47
N VAL A 24 -18.62 16.74 -7.88
CA VAL A 24 -18.11 18.02 -8.38
C VAL A 24 -16.65 18.10 -7.93
N SER A 25 -15.72 17.88 -8.87
CA SER A 25 -14.39 18.46 -8.70
C SER A 25 -14.52 19.96 -8.92
N ALA A 26 -13.84 20.75 -8.09
CA ALA A 26 -13.66 22.15 -8.39
C ALA A 26 -12.84 22.24 -9.68
N SER A 27 -13.28 23.04 -10.65
CA SER A 27 -12.45 23.41 -11.80
C SER A 27 -11.08 23.90 -11.32
N PRO A 28 -10.01 23.70 -12.10
CA PRO A 28 -8.69 24.25 -11.76
C PRO A 28 -8.82 25.73 -11.39
N THR A 29 -8.05 26.21 -10.43
CA THR A 29 -8.01 27.64 -10.11
C THR A 29 -7.10 28.36 -11.11
N ALA A 30 -7.50 29.51 -11.61
CA ALA A 30 -6.70 30.33 -12.51
C ALA A 30 -6.31 31.64 -11.80
N ASN A 31 -5.01 31.83 -11.60
CA ASN A 31 -4.43 33.04 -11.02
C ASN A 31 -3.61 33.76 -12.09
N ARG A 32 -3.53 35.09 -12.01
CA ARG A 32 -2.70 35.87 -12.92
C ARG A 32 -1.57 36.56 -12.14
N LEU A 33 -0.35 36.42 -12.66
CA LEU A 33 0.86 37.10 -12.19
C LEU A 33 1.23 38.13 -13.25
N GLU A 34 0.92 39.40 -12.99
CA GLU A 34 1.12 40.49 -13.94
C GLU A 34 1.54 41.78 -13.23
N GLY A 35 2.23 42.64 -13.98
CA GLY A 35 2.38 44.05 -13.67
C GLY A 35 2.02 44.91 -14.87
N ALA A 36 2.20 46.23 -14.75
CA ALA A 36 1.95 47.17 -15.84
C ALA A 36 2.82 46.91 -17.08
N ASP A 37 3.99 46.30 -16.88
CA ASP A 37 4.98 45.96 -17.90
C ASP A 37 5.74 44.67 -17.53
N ARG A 38 6.76 44.32 -18.34
CA ARG A 38 7.63 43.15 -18.12
C ARG A 38 8.39 43.19 -16.78
N TYR A 39 8.73 44.38 -16.29
CA TYR A 39 9.45 44.56 -15.03
C TYR A 39 8.51 44.31 -13.85
N GLY A 40 7.30 44.88 -13.89
CA GLY A 40 6.25 44.64 -12.91
C GLY A 40 5.81 43.17 -12.87
N THR A 41 5.70 42.50 -14.02
CA THR A 41 5.41 41.06 -14.07
C THR A 41 6.52 40.25 -13.40
N ALA A 42 7.79 40.56 -13.64
CA ALA A 42 8.91 39.92 -12.96
C ALA A 42 8.84 40.09 -11.43
N VAL A 43 8.44 41.28 -10.96
CA VAL A 43 8.21 41.56 -9.53
C VAL A 43 7.05 40.74 -8.97
N ALA A 44 5.91 40.63 -9.67
CA ALA A 44 4.78 39.82 -9.23
C ALA A 44 5.14 38.33 -9.08
N ILE A 45 5.93 37.80 -10.01
CA ILE A 45 6.49 36.44 -9.94
C ILE A 45 7.41 36.30 -8.73
N SER A 46 8.29 37.27 -8.50
CA SER A 46 9.20 37.30 -7.35
C SER A 46 8.46 37.29 -6.01
N GLN A 47 7.41 38.09 -5.87
CA GLN A 47 6.59 38.14 -4.67
C GLN A 47 5.87 36.82 -4.38
N THR A 48 5.47 36.11 -5.44
CA THR A 48 4.82 34.80 -5.34
C THR A 48 5.80 33.70 -4.92
N GLY A 49 7.00 33.66 -5.51
CA GLY A 49 8.00 32.62 -5.24
C GLY A 49 8.83 32.83 -3.98
N TRP A 50 9.06 34.09 -3.61
CA TRP A 50 9.93 34.50 -2.51
C TRP A 50 9.21 35.47 -1.57
N PRO A 51 8.07 35.07 -0.96
CA PRO A 51 7.33 35.93 -0.04
C PRO A 51 8.18 36.33 1.17
N ASN A 52 9.07 35.44 1.62
CA ASN A 52 9.95 35.63 2.77
C ASN A 52 11.34 36.22 2.44
N GLY A 53 11.56 36.65 1.19
CA GLY A 53 12.83 37.21 0.74
C GLY A 53 13.78 36.23 0.06
N ALA A 54 14.85 36.77 -0.52
CA ALA A 54 15.91 36.02 -1.22
C ALA A 54 17.25 36.76 -1.07
N MET A 55 18.29 36.10 -0.53
CA MET A 55 19.61 36.71 -0.37
C MET A 55 20.34 36.95 -1.71
N THR A 56 19.93 36.24 -2.76
CA THR A 56 20.49 36.34 -4.11
C THR A 56 19.39 36.65 -5.11
N ALA A 57 19.68 37.49 -6.10
CA ALA A 57 18.85 37.68 -7.30
C ALA A 57 19.68 37.51 -8.57
N VAL A 58 19.03 37.13 -9.66
CA VAL A 58 19.61 37.15 -11.01
C VAL A 58 19.01 38.33 -11.75
N LEU A 59 19.85 39.20 -12.32
CA LEU A 59 19.44 40.38 -13.06
C LEU A 59 19.79 40.21 -14.53
N ALA A 60 18.80 40.41 -15.39
CA ALA A 60 18.98 40.41 -16.84
C ALA A 60 18.29 41.63 -17.46
N THR A 61 18.62 41.95 -18.71
CA THR A 61 17.93 43.01 -19.44
C THR A 61 16.50 42.59 -19.82
N GLY A 62 15.56 43.52 -19.71
CA GLY A 62 14.21 43.38 -20.23
C GLY A 62 14.08 43.75 -21.70
N GLU A 63 15.12 44.29 -22.34
CA GLU A 63 15.05 44.88 -23.68
C GLU A 63 15.56 43.91 -24.76
N ASN A 64 16.63 43.16 -24.48
CA ASN A 64 17.22 42.20 -25.42
C ASN A 64 17.43 40.82 -24.78
N PHE A 65 16.86 39.78 -25.37
CA PHE A 65 16.74 38.46 -24.74
C PHE A 65 17.99 37.57 -24.62
N PRO A 66 18.99 37.61 -25.52
CA PRO A 66 19.80 36.42 -25.80
C PRO A 66 20.68 35.97 -24.64
N ASP A 67 21.23 36.91 -23.86
CA ASP A 67 22.06 36.59 -22.70
C ASP A 67 21.20 36.04 -21.54
N ALA A 68 19.95 36.49 -21.44
CA ALA A 68 19.03 36.19 -20.36
C ALA A 68 18.46 34.75 -20.43
N LEU A 69 18.39 34.15 -21.62
CA LEU A 69 17.76 32.84 -21.86
C LEU A 69 18.39 31.67 -21.08
N SER A 70 19.64 31.80 -20.65
CA SER A 70 20.37 30.77 -19.89
C SER A 70 20.27 30.94 -18.37
N ALA A 71 19.57 31.97 -17.89
CA ALA A 71 19.60 32.39 -16.49
C ALA A 71 18.82 31.47 -15.52
N ALA A 72 17.78 30.77 -15.97
CA ALA A 72 16.90 30.03 -15.06
C ALA A 72 17.59 28.90 -14.27
N PRO A 73 18.46 28.07 -14.85
CA PRO A 73 19.22 27.09 -14.08
C PRO A 73 20.15 27.72 -13.03
N LEU A 74 20.72 28.89 -13.32
CA LEU A 74 21.54 29.64 -12.36
C LEU A 74 20.66 30.17 -11.22
N ALA A 75 19.53 30.76 -11.55
CA ALA A 75 18.56 31.27 -10.58
C ALA A 75 18.10 30.15 -9.63
N ARG A 76 17.77 28.97 -10.17
CA ARG A 76 17.38 27.79 -9.38
C ARG A 76 18.50 27.26 -8.49
N LYS A 77 19.75 27.29 -8.95
CA LYS A 77 20.93 26.87 -8.17
C LYS A 77 21.13 27.74 -6.92
N PHE A 78 20.84 29.04 -7.01
CA PHE A 78 20.98 29.99 -5.91
C PHE A 78 19.66 30.31 -5.20
N ASN A 79 18.57 29.59 -5.51
CA ASN A 79 17.23 29.85 -5.00
C ASN A 79 16.82 31.33 -5.12
N ALA A 80 17.04 31.91 -6.30
CA ALA A 80 16.95 33.33 -6.57
C ALA A 80 15.84 33.64 -7.61
N PRO A 81 15.12 34.77 -7.50
CA PRO A 81 14.28 35.26 -8.58
C PRO A 81 15.11 35.78 -9.76
N ILE A 82 14.52 35.78 -10.94
CA ILE A 82 15.01 36.54 -12.10
C ILE A 82 14.25 37.85 -12.13
N LEU A 83 14.97 38.97 -12.00
CA LEU A 83 14.44 40.32 -12.17
C LEU A 83 14.99 40.94 -13.45
N LEU A 84 14.25 41.91 -13.98
CA LEU A 84 14.55 42.57 -15.24
C LEU A 84 14.90 44.04 -15.02
N THR A 85 15.69 44.61 -15.93
CA THR A 85 16.03 46.03 -15.91
C THR A 85 16.25 46.55 -17.33
N GLU A 86 16.14 47.85 -17.52
CA GLU A 86 16.60 48.53 -18.73
C GLU A 86 18.12 48.42 -18.86
N GLN A 87 18.66 48.56 -20.08
CA GLN A 87 20.10 48.45 -20.31
C GLN A 87 20.91 49.46 -19.49
N ASN A 88 20.42 50.71 -19.38
CA ASN A 88 21.19 51.83 -18.85
C ASN A 88 20.71 52.36 -17.49
N GLU A 89 19.61 51.82 -16.96
CA GLU A 89 19.00 52.27 -15.71
C GLU A 89 18.43 51.08 -14.95
N LEU A 90 18.63 51.07 -13.62
CA LEU A 90 17.99 50.11 -12.73
C LEU A 90 16.52 50.46 -12.58
N ASN A 91 15.64 49.63 -13.14
CA ASN A 91 14.19 49.84 -13.06
C ASN A 91 13.74 50.07 -11.61
N ALA A 92 12.88 51.07 -11.39
CA ALA A 92 12.40 51.42 -10.04
C ALA A 92 11.65 50.28 -9.35
N ASN A 93 10.83 49.51 -10.08
CA ASN A 93 10.13 48.34 -9.51
C ASN A 93 11.12 47.25 -9.11
N THR A 94 12.16 47.03 -9.92
CA THR A 94 13.23 46.08 -9.62
C THR A 94 14.06 46.51 -8.42
N ALA A 95 14.41 47.80 -8.30
CA ALA A 95 15.12 48.32 -7.13
C ALA A 95 14.31 48.15 -5.84
N ALA A 96 13.01 48.42 -5.89
CA ALA A 96 12.10 48.21 -4.75
C ALA A 96 12.00 46.72 -4.37
N GLU A 97 11.89 45.83 -5.37
CA GLU A 97 11.79 44.40 -5.12
C GLU A 97 13.09 43.80 -4.57
N LEU A 98 14.26 44.22 -5.08
CA LEU A 98 15.57 43.86 -4.50
C LEU A 98 15.66 44.24 -3.02
N SER A 99 15.10 45.39 -2.65
CA SER A 99 15.04 45.86 -1.26
C SER A 99 14.08 45.00 -0.42
N ARG A 100 12.86 44.73 -0.91
CA ARG A 100 11.87 43.87 -0.25
C ARG A 100 12.42 42.46 0.01
N LEU A 101 13.16 41.93 -0.95
CA LEU A 101 13.78 40.61 -0.87
C LEU A 101 14.98 40.55 0.08
N HIS A 102 15.52 41.69 0.52
CA HIS A 102 16.75 41.80 1.29
C HIS A 102 17.97 41.19 0.56
N VAL A 103 18.07 41.40 -0.75
CA VAL A 103 19.15 40.85 -1.58
C VAL A 103 20.51 41.41 -1.14
N LYS A 104 21.51 40.52 -1.05
CA LYS A 104 22.91 40.86 -0.76
C LYS A 104 23.85 40.61 -1.94
N LYS A 105 23.42 39.77 -2.88
CA LYS A 105 24.18 39.43 -4.08
C LYS A 105 23.31 39.42 -5.33
N VAL A 106 23.77 40.07 -6.38
CA VAL A 106 23.14 40.01 -7.72
C VAL A 106 24.11 39.38 -8.71
N PHE A 107 23.63 38.37 -9.44
CA PHE A 107 24.28 37.89 -10.65
C PHE A 107 23.76 38.66 -11.85
N ILE A 108 24.62 39.48 -12.47
CA ILE A 108 24.27 40.23 -13.68
C ILE A 108 24.60 39.33 -14.88
N ILE A 109 23.60 39.02 -15.69
CA ILE A 109 23.77 38.17 -16.88
C ILE A 109 23.93 39.04 -18.12
N GLY A 110 25.00 38.80 -18.86
CA GLY A 110 25.34 39.55 -20.07
C GLY A 110 26.37 40.65 -19.85
N GLY A 111 26.96 41.08 -20.96
CA GLY A 111 27.98 42.13 -20.98
C GLY A 111 27.41 43.52 -20.64
N VAL A 112 28.27 44.53 -20.63
CA VAL A 112 27.86 45.93 -20.38
C VAL A 112 26.91 46.48 -21.45
N GLY A 113 26.89 45.88 -22.65
CA GLY A 113 25.91 46.21 -23.69
C GLY A 113 24.50 45.66 -23.43
N ALA A 114 24.35 44.70 -22.51
CA ALA A 114 23.05 44.18 -22.09
C ALA A 114 22.59 44.86 -20.79
N VAL A 115 23.48 44.93 -19.80
CA VAL A 115 23.25 45.62 -18.52
C VAL A 115 24.48 46.47 -18.21
N SER A 116 24.36 47.78 -18.33
CA SER A 116 25.47 48.73 -18.25
C SER A 116 26.23 48.70 -16.93
N ALA A 117 27.41 49.32 -16.92
CA ALA A 117 28.16 49.59 -15.69
C ALA A 117 27.40 50.56 -14.77
N THR A 118 26.53 51.41 -15.31
CA THR A 118 25.68 52.32 -14.53
C THR A 118 24.72 51.53 -13.65
N VAL A 119 24.01 50.56 -14.21
CA VAL A 119 23.12 49.66 -13.43
C VAL A 119 23.89 48.93 -12.35
N GLN A 120 25.08 48.41 -12.68
CA GLN A 120 25.94 47.76 -11.69
C GLN A 120 26.33 48.70 -10.54
N THR A 121 26.58 49.98 -10.84
CA THR A 121 26.89 51.00 -9.83
C THR A 121 25.68 51.37 -8.97
N GLN A 122 24.47 51.39 -9.56
CA GLN A 122 23.23 51.60 -8.81
C GLN A 122 23.01 50.45 -7.80
N LEU A 123 23.26 49.20 -8.19
CA LEU A 123 23.19 48.04 -7.29
C LEU A 123 24.22 48.12 -6.14
N THR A 124 25.47 48.48 -6.43
CA THR A 124 26.50 48.60 -5.38
C THR A 124 26.20 49.75 -4.43
N THR A 125 25.60 50.84 -4.92
CA THR A 125 25.13 51.96 -4.08
C THR A 125 24.03 51.53 -3.12
N MET A 126 23.19 50.58 -3.52
CA MET A 126 22.20 49.93 -2.63
C MET A 126 22.83 48.95 -1.62
N GLY A 127 24.17 48.82 -1.59
CA GLY A 127 24.88 47.88 -0.72
C GLY A 127 24.81 46.43 -1.17
N ILE A 128 24.51 46.19 -2.46
CA ILE A 128 24.38 44.86 -3.04
C ILE A 128 25.68 44.49 -3.77
N SER A 129 26.26 43.34 -3.44
CA SER A 129 27.42 42.81 -4.16
C SER A 129 27.02 42.29 -5.54
N THR A 130 27.83 42.54 -6.57
CA THR A 130 27.50 42.11 -7.94
C THR A 130 28.53 41.13 -8.49
N THR A 131 28.08 40.09 -9.19
CA THR A 131 28.93 39.21 -10.00
C THR A 131 28.40 39.19 -11.43
N ARG A 132 29.19 39.68 -12.39
CA ARG A 132 28.81 39.65 -13.80
C ARG A 132 29.22 38.32 -14.43
N ILE A 133 28.29 37.68 -15.12
CA ILE A 133 28.53 36.48 -15.93
C ILE A 133 28.25 36.85 -17.38
N SER A 134 29.30 36.97 -18.17
CA SER A 134 29.24 37.42 -19.56
C SER A 134 30.35 36.77 -20.38
N GLY A 135 30.09 36.61 -21.68
CA GLY A 135 31.07 36.25 -22.68
C GLY A 135 31.20 37.32 -23.77
N VAL A 136 31.99 37.02 -24.78
CA VAL A 136 32.16 37.91 -25.96
C VAL A 136 30.88 38.04 -26.79
N ASP A 137 29.99 37.05 -26.70
CA ASP A 137 28.67 37.01 -27.32
C ASP A 137 27.69 36.20 -26.46
N ARG A 138 26.46 36.02 -26.96
CA ARG A 138 25.40 35.24 -26.27
C ARG A 138 25.76 33.77 -26.06
N TYR A 139 26.53 33.21 -26.98
CA TYR A 139 26.90 31.80 -26.95
C TYR A 139 27.94 31.56 -25.86
N ASP A 140 28.98 32.39 -25.81
CA ASP A 140 29.98 32.35 -24.76
C ASP A 140 29.39 32.73 -23.39
N THR A 141 28.46 33.71 -23.34
CA THR A 141 27.71 34.00 -22.11
C THR A 141 26.98 32.77 -21.58
N SER A 142 26.28 32.03 -22.44
CA SER A 142 25.60 30.79 -22.04
C SER A 142 26.58 29.72 -21.55
N VAL A 143 27.79 29.65 -22.11
CA VAL A 143 28.87 28.75 -21.64
C VAL A 143 29.37 29.17 -20.26
N GLN A 144 29.55 30.46 -19.98
CA GLN A 144 29.97 30.93 -18.65
C GLN A 144 28.89 30.67 -17.59
N VAL A 145 27.61 30.85 -17.95
CA VAL A 145 26.49 30.45 -17.10
C VAL A 145 26.50 28.94 -16.86
N ALA A 146 26.71 28.14 -17.91
CA ALA A 146 26.75 26.68 -17.82
C ALA A 146 27.86 26.17 -16.90
N LYS A 147 29.06 26.76 -16.97
CA LYS A 147 30.17 26.48 -16.04
C LYS A 147 29.79 26.80 -14.59
N THR A 148 29.07 27.90 -14.38
CA THR A 148 28.63 28.32 -13.04
C THR A 148 27.54 27.41 -12.49
N VAL A 149 26.61 26.94 -13.32
CA VAL A 149 25.56 25.98 -12.93
C VAL A 149 26.16 24.60 -12.64
N GLY A 150 27.04 24.13 -13.52
CA GLY A 150 27.62 22.79 -13.51
C GLY A 150 26.94 21.86 -14.52
N VAL A 151 27.71 20.99 -15.15
CA VAL A 151 27.28 20.15 -16.29
C VAL A 151 27.12 18.66 -15.95
N GLY A 152 27.35 18.28 -14.69
CA GLY A 152 27.45 16.87 -14.28
C GLY A 152 26.18 16.05 -14.50
N LYS A 153 25.02 16.71 -14.57
CA LYS A 153 23.72 16.06 -14.84
C LYS A 153 23.34 16.01 -16.32
N GLY A 154 24.08 16.69 -17.19
CA GLY A 154 23.74 16.88 -18.59
C GLY A 154 23.54 18.35 -18.96
N ILE A 155 23.21 18.60 -20.22
CA ILE A 155 22.99 19.95 -20.78
C ILE A 155 21.78 19.99 -21.71
N PHE A 156 21.14 21.15 -21.80
CA PHE A 156 20.22 21.48 -22.89
C PHE A 156 20.95 22.30 -23.95
N VAL A 157 20.73 21.96 -25.21
CA VAL A 157 21.26 22.67 -26.38
C VAL A 157 20.09 23.22 -27.16
N VAL A 158 20.08 24.53 -27.36
CA VAL A 158 19.00 25.24 -28.08
C VAL A 158 19.60 26.30 -29.01
N SER A 159 18.87 26.69 -30.04
CA SER A 159 19.27 27.78 -30.92
C SER A 159 19.38 29.10 -30.15
N GLY A 160 20.48 29.83 -30.32
CA GLY A 160 20.63 31.20 -29.81
C GLY A 160 20.05 32.28 -30.73
N GLN A 161 19.50 31.89 -31.89
CA GLN A 161 18.91 32.80 -32.88
C GLN A 161 17.45 33.14 -32.56
N SER A 162 16.77 32.27 -31.81
CA SER A 162 15.35 32.35 -31.49
C SER A 162 15.13 32.03 -30.01
N PHE A 163 14.19 32.70 -29.36
CA PHE A 163 13.93 32.55 -27.93
C PHE A 163 13.00 31.38 -27.50
N PRO A 164 11.97 30.95 -28.29
CA PRO A 164 10.92 30.07 -27.77
C PRO A 164 11.43 28.73 -27.25
N ASP A 165 12.44 28.15 -27.91
CA ASP A 165 13.01 26.87 -27.53
C ASP A 165 13.81 27.00 -26.22
N ALA A 166 14.50 28.12 -26.03
CA ALA A 166 15.24 28.40 -24.82
C ALA A 166 14.32 28.66 -23.61
N VAL A 167 13.26 29.47 -23.77
CA VAL A 167 12.29 29.68 -22.67
C VAL A 167 11.45 28.44 -22.37
N SER A 168 11.28 27.53 -23.35
CA SER A 168 10.67 26.22 -23.13
C SER A 168 11.59 25.28 -22.35
N ALA A 169 12.90 25.27 -22.66
CA ALA A 169 13.88 24.42 -21.98
C ALA A 169 14.24 24.93 -20.58
N ALA A 170 14.29 26.25 -20.39
CA ALA A 170 14.71 26.92 -19.15
C ALA A 170 14.11 26.35 -17.85
N PRO A 171 12.77 26.21 -17.69
CA PRO A 171 12.18 25.70 -16.45
C PRO A 171 12.54 24.24 -16.17
N ILE A 172 12.60 23.40 -17.22
CA ILE A 172 12.91 21.98 -17.12
C ILE A 172 14.40 21.80 -16.81
N ALA A 173 15.27 22.50 -17.53
CA ALA A 173 16.71 22.53 -17.30
C ALA A 173 17.01 22.96 -15.86
N ALA A 174 16.33 24.01 -15.38
CA ALA A 174 16.46 24.48 -14.01
C ALA A 174 15.98 23.44 -12.98
N ALA A 175 14.82 22.81 -13.20
CA ALA A 175 14.28 21.75 -12.32
C ALA A 175 15.22 20.53 -12.24
N LEU A 176 15.88 20.17 -13.34
CA LEU A 176 16.84 19.06 -13.42
C LEU A 176 18.25 19.46 -12.92
N GLY A 177 18.53 20.76 -12.75
CA GLY A 177 19.85 21.27 -12.44
C GLY A 177 20.85 21.08 -13.58
N MET A 178 20.37 21.24 -14.82
CA MET A 178 21.15 21.23 -16.06
C MET A 178 21.20 22.65 -16.64
N PRO A 179 22.31 23.09 -17.25
CA PRO A 179 22.37 24.38 -17.90
C PRO A 179 21.76 24.35 -19.31
N VAL A 180 21.34 25.53 -19.77
CA VAL A 180 20.93 25.78 -21.16
C VAL A 180 22.10 26.43 -21.90
N VAL A 181 22.54 25.79 -22.98
CA VAL A 181 23.65 26.23 -23.83
C VAL A 181 23.05 26.67 -25.16
N LEU A 182 23.37 27.90 -25.56
CA LEU A 182 22.93 28.46 -26.82
C LEU A 182 23.94 28.11 -27.92
N VAL A 183 23.46 27.70 -29.08
CA VAL A 183 24.32 27.42 -30.25
C VAL A 183 23.90 28.24 -31.48
N PRO A 184 24.85 28.61 -32.36
CA PRO A 184 24.52 29.26 -33.63
C PRO A 184 23.93 28.26 -34.62
N SER A 185 23.14 28.75 -35.58
CA SER A 185 22.57 27.93 -36.66
C SER A 185 23.59 27.52 -37.74
N ASP A 186 24.68 28.28 -37.86
CA ASP A 186 25.70 28.20 -38.91
C ASP A 186 27.00 27.50 -38.49
N GLY A 187 27.13 27.09 -37.21
CA GLY A 187 28.25 26.30 -36.72
C GLY A 187 28.68 26.65 -35.29
N LEU A 188 29.40 25.76 -34.61
CA LEU A 188 29.86 26.01 -33.24
C LEU A 188 30.99 27.05 -33.21
N THR A 189 30.88 28.04 -32.32
CA THR A 189 31.96 28.98 -32.01
C THR A 189 33.15 28.25 -31.34
N PRO A 190 34.38 28.79 -31.37
CA PRO A 190 35.53 28.16 -30.70
C PRO A 190 35.32 27.88 -29.20
N SER A 191 34.62 28.78 -28.49
CA SER A 191 34.25 28.57 -27.08
C SER A 191 33.33 27.36 -26.91
N LEU A 192 32.31 27.24 -27.77
CA LEU A 192 31.40 26.10 -27.79
C LEU A 192 32.11 24.80 -28.17
N GLN A 193 32.95 24.79 -29.21
CA GLN A 193 33.72 23.60 -29.59
C GLN A 193 34.60 23.10 -28.44
N THR A 194 35.19 24.02 -27.67
CA THR A 194 36.01 23.67 -26.50
C THR A 194 35.15 23.13 -25.37
N PHE A 195 34.05 23.81 -25.06
CA PHE A 195 33.13 23.42 -24.00
C PHE A 195 32.49 22.04 -24.28
N LEU A 196 32.08 21.80 -25.52
CA LEU A 196 31.35 20.60 -25.93
C LEU A 196 32.25 19.36 -26.13
N LYS A 197 33.58 19.51 -26.08
CA LYS A 197 34.51 18.36 -25.94
C LYS A 197 34.43 17.68 -24.57
N GLY A 198 33.76 18.30 -23.60
CA GLY A 198 33.49 17.70 -22.30
C GLY A 198 32.65 16.43 -22.40
N ARG A 199 32.72 15.57 -21.37
CA ARG A 199 31.83 14.41 -21.24
C ARG A 199 30.56 14.82 -20.51
N PHE A 200 29.42 14.72 -21.20
CA PHE A 200 28.10 14.96 -20.64
C PHE A 200 27.36 13.63 -20.48
N GLN A 201 26.67 13.43 -19.35
CA GLN A 201 25.85 12.24 -19.14
C GLN A 201 24.62 12.23 -20.05
N HIS A 202 24.01 13.40 -20.25
CA HIS A 202 22.84 13.61 -21.10
C HIS A 202 22.98 14.90 -21.91
N ILE A 203 22.53 14.87 -23.16
CA ILE A 203 22.42 16.04 -24.02
C ILE A 203 21.01 16.05 -24.60
N TYR A 204 20.27 17.12 -24.35
CA TYR A 204 18.93 17.32 -24.90
C TYR A 204 18.97 18.49 -25.88
N ALA A 205 18.67 18.22 -27.15
CA ALA A 205 18.62 19.25 -28.18
C ALA A 205 17.16 19.60 -28.49
N VAL A 206 16.75 20.84 -28.22
CA VAL A 206 15.42 21.32 -28.65
C VAL A 206 15.59 21.96 -30.02
N ASN A 207 14.95 21.39 -31.03
CA ASN A 207 15.18 21.76 -32.42
C ASN A 207 13.87 21.84 -33.20
N GLY A 208 13.56 23.02 -33.74
CA GLY A 208 12.46 23.24 -34.67
C GLY A 208 12.93 23.52 -36.08
N ASN A 209 12.11 23.20 -37.10
CA ASN A 209 12.26 23.66 -38.49
C ASN A 209 13.71 23.68 -39.04
N ASN A 210 14.56 22.73 -38.63
CA ASN A 210 16.00 22.68 -38.94
C ASN A 210 16.82 23.92 -38.51
N GLU A 211 16.39 24.67 -37.48
CA GLU A 211 17.14 25.77 -36.85
C GLU A 211 18.54 25.31 -36.41
N LEU A 212 18.63 24.07 -35.92
CA LEU A 212 19.88 23.34 -35.74
C LEU A 212 20.01 22.32 -36.88
N GLY A 213 20.84 22.63 -37.88
CA GLY A 213 21.03 21.76 -39.05
C GLY A 213 21.55 20.37 -38.68
N ALA A 214 21.29 19.36 -39.52
CA ALA A 214 21.66 17.97 -39.27
C ALA A 214 23.17 17.77 -39.00
N SER A 215 24.03 18.57 -39.67
CA SER A 215 25.48 18.55 -39.44
C SER A 215 25.86 19.03 -38.02
N LEU A 216 25.14 20.00 -37.47
CA LEU A 216 25.35 20.49 -36.12
C LEU A 216 24.86 19.48 -35.08
N ILE A 217 23.66 18.91 -35.28
CA ILE A 217 23.13 17.84 -34.41
C ILE A 217 24.04 16.62 -34.44
N GLY A 218 24.61 16.26 -35.59
CA GLY A 218 25.57 15.16 -35.73
C GLY A 218 26.86 15.32 -34.92
N GLN A 219 27.19 16.53 -34.46
CA GLN A 219 28.30 16.77 -33.53
C GLN A 219 27.96 16.35 -32.09
N PHE A 220 26.71 15.97 -31.83
CA PHE A 220 26.20 15.44 -30.56
C PHE A 220 25.59 14.03 -30.77
N PRO A 221 26.40 12.99 -31.02
CA PRO A 221 25.90 11.67 -31.41
C PRO A 221 25.00 10.99 -30.37
N ASN A 222 25.03 11.44 -29.11
CA ASN A 222 24.17 10.96 -28.03
C ASN A 222 23.06 11.96 -27.63
N ALA A 223 22.83 13.01 -28.42
CA ALA A 223 21.78 13.97 -28.13
C ALA A 223 20.39 13.39 -28.38
N GLN A 224 19.51 13.57 -27.41
CA GLN A 224 18.08 13.33 -27.58
C GLN A 224 17.45 14.59 -28.15
N VAL A 225 17.05 14.51 -29.42
CA VAL A 225 16.45 15.62 -30.15
C VAL A 225 14.94 15.64 -29.89
N ILE A 226 14.45 16.80 -29.48
CA ILE A 226 13.03 17.06 -29.23
C ILE A 226 12.57 18.12 -30.21
N SER A 227 11.60 17.77 -31.05
CA SER A 227 11.15 18.59 -32.18
C SER A 227 9.63 18.75 -32.23
N GLY A 228 9.17 19.58 -33.16
CA GLY A 228 7.76 19.93 -33.37
C GLY A 228 7.64 20.98 -34.48
N ASN A 229 6.47 21.04 -35.12
CA ASN A 229 6.23 21.86 -36.31
C ASN A 229 6.23 23.36 -36.01
N ASP A 230 5.91 23.74 -34.78
CA ASP A 230 5.96 25.11 -34.30
C ASP A 230 6.46 25.20 -32.84
N ARG A 231 6.59 26.42 -32.33
CA ARG A 231 7.10 26.69 -30.97
C ARG A 231 6.20 26.13 -29.86
N TYR A 232 4.90 25.98 -30.11
CA TYR A 232 3.94 25.51 -29.13
C TYR A 232 3.93 23.98 -29.07
N GLU A 233 3.99 23.31 -30.22
CA GLU A 233 4.16 21.87 -30.29
C GLU A 233 5.50 21.43 -29.73
N ARG A 234 6.59 22.17 -30.00
CA ARG A 234 7.89 21.89 -29.36
C ARG A 234 7.85 22.04 -27.85
N ASN A 235 7.24 23.11 -27.35
CA ASN A 235 7.02 23.29 -25.92
C ASN A 235 6.22 22.12 -25.32
N ALA A 236 5.11 21.73 -25.95
CA ALA A 236 4.28 20.61 -25.52
C ALA A 236 5.04 19.26 -25.55
N ASN A 237 5.78 18.96 -26.63
CA ASN A 237 6.55 17.74 -26.77
C ASN A 237 7.69 17.66 -25.75
N LEU A 238 8.35 18.80 -25.46
CA LEU A 238 9.37 18.90 -24.44
C LEU A 238 8.80 18.62 -23.04
N ILE A 239 7.64 19.22 -22.71
CA ILE A 239 6.95 18.96 -21.45
C ILE A 239 6.53 17.49 -21.32
N LYS A 240 5.91 16.92 -22.38
CA LYS A 240 5.53 15.49 -22.42
C LYS A 240 6.74 14.57 -22.23
N TYR A 241 7.87 14.87 -22.88
CA TYR A 241 9.10 14.09 -22.75
C TYR A 241 9.59 14.02 -21.30
N PHE A 242 9.50 15.14 -20.58
CA PHE A 242 9.94 15.24 -19.19
C PHE A 242 8.79 15.07 -18.18
N ALA A 243 7.62 14.57 -18.58
CA ALA A 243 6.43 14.53 -17.72
C ALA A 243 6.68 13.82 -16.37
N ASN A 244 7.43 12.71 -16.37
CA ASN A 244 7.79 11.97 -15.16
C ASN A 244 8.75 12.72 -14.21
N SER A 245 9.38 13.80 -14.69
CA SER A 245 10.29 14.65 -13.90
C SER A 245 9.63 15.98 -13.51
N LEU A 246 8.38 16.20 -13.88
CA LEU A 246 7.62 17.43 -13.64
C LEU A 246 6.41 17.16 -12.74
N GLN A 247 5.93 18.22 -12.11
CA GLN A 247 4.74 18.23 -11.27
C GLN A 247 3.65 19.06 -11.95
N PHE A 248 2.61 18.40 -12.46
CA PHE A 248 1.51 19.07 -13.20
C PHE A 248 0.42 19.67 -12.30
N ASN A 249 0.50 19.46 -10.99
CA ASN A 249 -0.45 20.05 -10.04
C ASN A 249 -0.62 21.56 -10.22
N SER A 250 0.47 22.25 -10.54
CA SER A 250 0.51 23.67 -10.87
C SER A 250 1.25 23.85 -12.19
N ILE A 251 0.69 24.62 -13.11
CA ILE A 251 1.36 25.00 -14.36
C ILE A 251 1.50 26.52 -14.44
N TYR A 252 2.49 26.97 -15.20
CA TYR A 252 2.66 28.38 -15.55
C TYR A 252 2.36 28.56 -17.03
N VAL A 253 1.54 29.54 -17.38
CA VAL A 253 1.12 29.76 -18.76
C VAL A 253 1.55 31.14 -19.20
N ALA A 254 2.43 31.20 -20.19
CA ALA A 254 2.96 32.44 -20.74
C ALA A 254 2.72 32.51 -22.25
N THR A 255 2.84 33.71 -22.83
CA THR A 255 2.74 33.87 -24.27
C THR A 255 3.98 33.29 -24.97
N GLY A 256 3.77 32.59 -26.09
CA GLY A 256 4.87 32.21 -26.97
C GLY A 256 5.27 33.32 -27.95
N ARG A 257 4.60 34.49 -27.92
CA ARG A 257 4.83 35.62 -28.83
C ARG A 257 5.98 36.53 -28.39
N ASP A 258 6.30 36.55 -27.09
CA ASP A 258 7.40 37.32 -26.49
C ASP A 258 8.09 36.47 -25.39
N TYR A 259 9.21 36.92 -24.85
CA TYR A 259 10.08 36.14 -23.96
C TYR A 259 10.11 36.53 -22.46
N PRO A 260 9.96 37.81 -22.03
CA PRO A 260 10.33 38.22 -20.66
C PRO A 260 9.52 37.53 -19.56
N ASP A 261 8.21 37.38 -19.80
CA ASP A 261 7.28 36.78 -18.85
C ASP A 261 7.57 35.28 -18.68
N ALA A 262 7.80 34.56 -19.79
CA ALA A 262 8.14 33.13 -19.75
C ALA A 262 9.52 32.90 -19.09
N LEU A 263 10.50 33.77 -19.38
CA LEU A 263 11.84 33.71 -18.79
C LEU A 263 11.80 33.86 -17.27
N THR A 264 11.11 34.90 -16.78
CA THR A 264 11.03 35.18 -15.34
C THR A 264 10.20 34.12 -14.62
N ALA A 265 9.12 33.63 -15.25
CA ALA A 265 8.34 32.52 -14.74
C ALA A 265 9.16 31.23 -14.60
N ALA A 266 10.17 31.00 -15.44
CA ALA A 266 10.95 29.77 -15.41
C ALA A 266 11.66 29.52 -14.07
N ALA A 267 12.09 30.59 -13.37
CA ALA A 267 12.71 30.46 -12.05
C ALA A 267 11.71 29.96 -11.00
N LEU A 268 10.50 30.52 -10.98
CA LEU A 268 9.42 30.12 -10.08
C LEU A 268 8.88 28.73 -10.44
N ALA A 269 8.70 28.44 -11.73
CA ALA A 269 8.27 27.14 -12.22
C ALA A 269 9.23 26.03 -11.78
N ALA A 270 10.54 26.26 -11.88
CA ALA A 270 11.57 25.31 -11.45
C ALA A 270 11.61 25.07 -9.93
N GLN A 271 11.19 26.03 -9.11
CA GLN A 271 11.06 25.85 -7.65
C GLN A 271 9.98 24.81 -7.34
N ASN A 272 8.89 24.82 -8.10
CA ASN A 272 7.75 23.91 -7.96
C ASN A 272 7.88 22.65 -8.83
N GLN A 273 8.99 22.48 -9.56
CA GLN A 273 9.18 21.46 -10.60
C GLN A 273 8.03 21.44 -11.62
N ALA A 274 7.43 22.60 -11.87
CA ALA A 274 6.28 22.79 -12.75
C ALA A 274 6.72 23.16 -14.18
N PRO A 275 5.92 22.83 -15.21
CA PRO A 275 6.18 23.29 -16.57
C PRO A 275 5.79 24.76 -16.78
N VAL A 276 6.46 25.41 -17.74
CA VAL A 276 5.96 26.64 -18.38
C VAL A 276 5.39 26.25 -19.74
N VAL A 277 4.08 26.44 -19.89
CA VAL A 277 3.29 26.15 -21.09
C VAL A 277 3.16 27.42 -21.91
N LEU A 278 3.50 27.35 -23.20
CA LEU A 278 3.37 28.47 -24.11
C LEU A 278 2.02 28.45 -24.84
N VAL A 279 1.31 29.57 -24.82
CA VAL A 279 0.06 29.77 -25.59
C VAL A 279 0.22 30.88 -26.63
N ALA A 280 -0.64 30.87 -27.65
CA ALA A 280 -0.63 31.88 -28.69
C ALA A 280 -1.42 33.13 -28.28
N GLY A 281 -1.19 33.63 -27.06
CA GLY A 281 -1.82 34.81 -26.46
C GLY A 281 -3.32 34.70 -26.21
N ASP A 282 -4.12 34.70 -27.27
CA ASP A 282 -5.59 34.58 -27.24
C ASP A 282 -6.09 33.18 -27.60
N GLN A 283 -5.21 32.30 -28.11
CA GLN A 283 -5.56 30.93 -28.50
C GLN A 283 -4.72 29.90 -27.75
N VAL A 284 -5.34 28.76 -27.43
CA VAL A 284 -4.63 27.54 -27.00
C VAL A 284 -4.38 26.66 -28.23
N PRO A 285 -3.12 26.49 -28.67
CA PRO A 285 -2.77 25.61 -29.79
C PRO A 285 -3.24 24.17 -29.56
N ALA A 286 -3.50 23.43 -30.65
CA ALA A 286 -4.04 22.07 -30.56
C ALA A 286 -3.12 21.11 -29.79
N SER A 287 -1.81 21.16 -30.07
CA SER A 287 -0.78 20.37 -29.38
C SER A 287 -0.71 20.66 -27.87
N VAL A 288 -0.88 21.93 -27.49
CA VAL A 288 -0.94 22.37 -26.09
C VAL A 288 -2.22 21.87 -25.42
N ARG A 289 -3.37 21.98 -26.10
CA ARG A 289 -4.64 21.45 -25.59
C ARG A 289 -4.57 19.95 -25.35
N GLU A 290 -3.99 19.20 -26.28
CA GLU A 290 -3.79 17.76 -26.15
C GLU A 290 -2.89 17.41 -24.94
N MET A 291 -1.79 18.15 -24.75
CA MET A 291 -0.91 17.98 -23.59
C MET A 291 -1.63 18.28 -22.27
N LEU A 292 -2.41 19.36 -22.21
CA LEU A 292 -3.15 19.71 -21.00
C LEU A 292 -4.26 18.70 -20.69
N ASN A 293 -4.87 18.07 -21.71
CA ASN A 293 -5.87 17.03 -21.52
C ASN A 293 -5.31 15.76 -20.87
N SER A 294 -4.02 15.44 -21.04
CA SER A 294 -3.45 14.21 -20.49
C SER A 294 -3.03 14.32 -19.03
N GLU A 295 -3.16 15.49 -18.39
CA GLU A 295 -2.58 15.77 -17.09
C GLU A 295 -3.62 16.28 -16.08
N VAL A 296 -3.45 15.94 -14.80
CA VAL A 296 -4.28 16.48 -13.71
C VAL A 296 -3.67 17.79 -13.22
N ILE A 297 -4.38 18.89 -13.47
CA ILE A 297 -3.93 20.25 -13.17
C ILE A 297 -4.92 20.91 -12.22
N ASN A 298 -4.43 21.48 -11.11
CA ASN A 298 -5.26 22.11 -10.08
C ASN A 298 -5.10 23.63 -10.03
N GLN A 299 -3.93 24.11 -10.43
CA GLN A 299 -3.58 25.52 -10.42
C GLN A 299 -2.98 25.93 -11.76
N ILE A 300 -3.54 26.96 -12.36
CA ILE A 300 -3.09 27.57 -13.61
C ILE A 300 -2.63 28.99 -13.26
N ASN A 301 -1.33 29.25 -13.41
CA ASN A 301 -0.76 30.58 -13.16
C ASN A 301 -0.46 31.23 -14.51
N ILE A 302 -1.35 32.14 -14.92
CA ILE A 302 -1.15 32.93 -16.13
C ILE A 302 -0.11 34.00 -15.84
N VAL A 303 0.91 34.10 -16.67
CA VAL A 303 1.99 35.06 -16.51
C VAL A 303 1.93 36.08 -17.63
N GLY A 304 1.95 37.34 -17.23
CA GLY A 304 1.89 38.48 -18.14
C GLY A 304 0.53 39.15 -18.19
N GLY A 305 0.55 40.39 -18.69
CA GLY A 305 -0.65 41.22 -18.84
C GLY A 305 -1.61 40.71 -19.91
N ASN A 306 -2.78 41.35 -20.02
CA ASN A 306 -3.83 41.00 -20.99
C ASN A 306 -3.35 41.00 -22.45
N ALA A 307 -2.39 41.86 -22.81
CA ALA A 307 -1.81 41.92 -24.15
C ALA A 307 -0.92 40.69 -24.47
N ALA A 308 -0.29 40.10 -23.45
CA ALA A 308 0.52 38.90 -23.59
C ALA A 308 -0.38 37.65 -23.63
N VAL A 309 -1.28 37.52 -22.65
CA VAL A 309 -2.24 36.41 -22.53
C VAL A 309 -3.62 36.96 -22.21
N SER A 310 -4.60 36.71 -23.07
CA SER A 310 -5.92 37.35 -22.98
C SER A 310 -6.65 37.08 -21.66
N SER A 311 -7.51 38.00 -21.22
CA SER A 311 -8.23 37.92 -19.94
C SER A 311 -9.17 36.71 -19.86
N GLY A 312 -9.75 36.29 -20.98
CA GLY A 312 -10.59 35.09 -21.08
C GLY A 312 -9.82 33.76 -21.06
N MET A 313 -8.49 33.79 -21.21
CA MET A 313 -7.66 32.58 -21.29
C MET A 313 -7.78 31.69 -20.05
N GLY A 314 -7.97 32.28 -18.86
CA GLY A 314 -8.17 31.51 -17.63
C GLY A 314 -9.34 30.56 -17.72
N ALA A 315 -10.51 31.03 -18.16
CA ALA A 315 -11.70 30.20 -18.33
C ALA A 315 -11.50 29.11 -19.39
N VAL A 316 -10.83 29.44 -20.50
CA VAL A 316 -10.50 28.46 -21.56
C VAL A 316 -9.61 27.37 -20.99
N LEU A 317 -8.52 27.72 -20.31
CA LEU A 317 -7.59 26.75 -19.73
C LEU A 317 -8.23 25.93 -18.61
N GLN A 318 -9.14 26.48 -17.81
CA GLN A 318 -9.86 25.74 -16.77
C GLN A 318 -10.79 24.66 -17.34
N SER A 319 -11.23 24.82 -18.59
CA SER A 319 -12.12 23.86 -19.27
C SER A 319 -11.39 22.71 -19.97
N ILE A 320 -10.07 22.79 -20.12
CA ILE A 320 -9.29 21.84 -20.92
C ILE A 320 -8.88 20.61 -20.09
N PRO A 321 -8.12 20.72 -18.98
CA PRO A 321 -7.57 19.56 -18.28
C PRO A 321 -8.61 18.54 -17.85
N ALA A 322 -8.24 17.27 -17.97
CA ALA A 322 -9.05 16.17 -17.51
C ALA A 322 -9.10 16.20 -15.97
N ARG A 323 -10.30 16.39 -15.41
CA ARG A 323 -10.50 16.44 -13.95
C ARG A 323 -10.73 15.04 -13.41
N ILE A 324 -10.28 14.78 -12.18
CA ILE A 324 -10.55 13.50 -11.50
C ILE A 324 -12.06 13.41 -11.24
N LEU A 325 -12.72 12.40 -11.84
CA LEU A 325 -14.13 12.09 -11.57
C LEU A 325 -14.29 11.18 -10.36
N SER A 326 -13.42 10.16 -10.25
CA SER A 326 -13.48 9.18 -9.17
C SER A 326 -12.12 8.55 -8.94
N LEU A 327 -11.89 8.09 -7.71
CA LEU A 327 -10.71 7.32 -7.32
C LEU A 327 -11.07 5.84 -7.18
N ALA A 328 -10.12 4.98 -7.53
CA ALA A 328 -10.23 3.55 -7.30
C ALA A 328 -10.07 3.24 -5.80
N ASN A 329 -10.91 2.34 -5.29
CA ASN A 329 -10.71 1.78 -3.95
C ASN A 329 -9.44 0.93 -3.96
N VAL A 330 -8.54 1.17 -3.00
CA VAL A 330 -7.36 0.34 -2.83
C VAL A 330 -7.69 -0.75 -1.84
N THR A 331 -7.46 -2.01 -2.22
CA THR A 331 -7.54 -3.16 -1.32
C THR A 331 -6.16 -3.80 -1.22
N ALA A 332 -5.75 -4.13 -0.01
CA ALA A 332 -4.47 -4.78 0.25
C ALA A 332 -4.59 -5.79 1.37
N SER A 333 -3.63 -6.72 1.44
CA SER A 333 -3.50 -7.64 2.56
C SER A 333 -2.06 -7.70 3.06
N SER A 334 -1.89 -7.94 4.36
CA SER A 334 -0.59 -8.09 5.01
C SER A 334 -0.67 -9.09 6.17
N SER A 335 0.43 -9.75 6.54
CA SER A 335 0.46 -10.61 7.72
C SER A 335 0.64 -9.79 9.00
N SER A 336 0.17 -10.31 10.14
CA SER A 336 0.27 -9.66 11.45
C SER A 336 1.71 -9.42 11.94
N THR A 337 2.72 -9.94 11.25
CA THR A 337 4.15 -9.83 11.61
C THR A 337 4.94 -8.92 10.66
N GLN A 338 4.32 -8.36 9.63
CA GLN A 338 5.01 -7.58 8.59
C GLN A 338 4.54 -6.12 8.57
N GLN A 339 5.48 -5.18 8.43
CA GLN A 339 5.14 -3.78 8.18
C GLN A 339 4.56 -3.61 6.77
N TYR A 340 3.37 -3.01 6.68
CA TYR A 340 2.75 -2.68 5.40
C TYR A 340 3.17 -1.29 4.93
N GLN A 341 3.72 -1.21 3.71
CA GLN A 341 4.08 0.06 3.07
C GLN A 341 2.86 0.63 2.36
N LEU A 342 2.45 1.85 2.75
CA LEU A 342 1.32 2.52 2.12
C LEU A 342 1.63 2.85 0.65
N PRO A 343 0.67 2.65 -0.27
CA PRO A 343 0.88 2.96 -1.68
C PRO A 343 1.05 4.47 -1.87
N LYS A 344 2.00 4.87 -2.72
CA LYS A 344 2.27 6.30 -3.01
C LYS A 344 1.30 6.92 -4.02
N THR A 345 0.58 6.08 -4.76
CA THR A 345 -0.41 6.50 -5.78
C THR A 345 -1.69 5.68 -5.67
N VAL A 346 -2.79 6.21 -6.20
CA VAL A 346 -4.05 5.50 -6.42
C VAL A 346 -4.52 5.66 -7.86
N GLY A 347 -5.31 4.69 -8.36
CA GLY A 347 -5.95 4.82 -9.67
C GLY A 347 -7.03 5.91 -9.64
N ALA A 348 -7.12 6.69 -10.71
CA ALA A 348 -8.13 7.71 -10.93
C ALA A 348 -8.76 7.55 -12.31
N ILE A 349 -10.07 7.78 -12.40
CA ILE A 349 -10.79 7.94 -13.66
C ILE A 349 -10.98 9.43 -13.88
N LEU A 350 -10.57 9.91 -15.05
CA LEU A 350 -10.66 11.33 -15.41
C LEU A 350 -11.94 11.63 -16.20
N SER A 351 -12.25 12.91 -16.41
CA SER A 351 -13.48 13.36 -17.08
C SER A 351 -13.59 13.02 -18.56
N ASP A 352 -12.47 12.69 -19.19
CA ASP A 352 -12.42 12.19 -20.55
C ASP A 352 -12.55 10.66 -20.62
N GLY A 353 -12.71 9.99 -19.48
CA GLY A 353 -12.83 8.54 -19.36
C GLY A 353 -11.50 7.80 -19.25
N SER A 354 -10.36 8.49 -19.35
CA SER A 354 -9.04 7.87 -19.19
C SER A 354 -8.78 7.44 -17.75
N GLN A 355 -7.87 6.47 -17.58
CA GLN A 355 -7.44 5.94 -16.27
C GLN A 355 -5.97 6.26 -16.03
N VAL A 356 -5.65 6.92 -14.92
CA VAL A 356 -4.28 7.34 -14.56
C VAL A 356 -3.96 7.01 -13.10
N GLN A 357 -2.67 7.00 -12.73
CA GLN A 357 -2.24 6.90 -11.33
C GLN A 357 -1.93 8.29 -10.79
N VAL A 358 -2.53 8.67 -9.66
CA VAL A 358 -2.34 9.99 -9.03
C VAL A 358 -1.70 9.87 -7.64
N PRO A 359 -0.81 10.79 -7.25
CA PRO A 359 -0.22 10.79 -5.90
C PRO A 359 -1.28 10.89 -4.81
N VAL A 360 -1.11 10.12 -3.74
CA VAL A 360 -1.98 10.14 -2.57
C VAL A 360 -1.17 10.42 -1.30
N THR A 361 -1.69 11.30 -0.45
CA THR A 361 -1.16 11.50 0.90
C THR A 361 -2.13 10.88 1.89
N TRP A 362 -1.71 9.79 2.53
CA TRP A 362 -2.52 9.13 3.54
C TRP A 362 -2.52 9.91 4.85
N SER A 363 -3.62 9.80 5.61
CA SER A 363 -3.77 10.41 6.94
C SER A 363 -2.76 9.90 7.98
N LEU A 364 -2.11 8.76 7.73
CA LEU A 364 -1.05 8.18 8.56
C LEU A 364 0.20 7.92 7.71
N SER A 365 1.38 8.03 8.32
CA SER A 365 2.67 7.81 7.65
C SER A 365 3.13 6.34 7.67
N SER A 366 2.57 5.52 8.55
CA SER A 366 2.84 4.08 8.64
C SER A 366 1.65 3.34 9.27
N VAL A 367 1.51 2.05 8.97
CA VAL A 367 0.52 1.17 9.59
C VAL A 367 1.24 0.21 10.54
N ASN A 368 0.94 0.29 11.84
CA ASN A 368 1.40 -0.70 12.82
C ASN A 368 0.41 -1.88 12.84
N THR A 369 0.78 -2.98 12.18
CA THR A 369 0.01 -4.22 12.15
C THR A 369 0.09 -5.03 13.47
N GLY A 370 0.86 -4.55 14.45
CA GLY A 370 1.15 -5.23 15.72
C GLY A 370 0.41 -4.70 16.96
N GLN A 371 -0.45 -3.68 16.85
CA GLN A 371 -1.27 -3.23 17.99
C GLN A 371 -2.77 -3.34 17.73
N THR A 372 -3.42 -3.98 18.70
CA THR A 372 -4.84 -4.21 18.86
C THR A 372 -5.58 -2.93 19.29
N GLY A 373 -6.60 -2.50 18.54
CA GLY A 373 -7.47 -1.37 18.85
C GLY A 373 -8.78 -1.40 18.06
N ASN A 374 -9.88 -1.06 18.77
CA ASN A 374 -11.33 -1.11 18.46
C ASN A 374 -11.82 -1.77 17.17
N TYR A 375 -12.59 -2.84 17.39
CA TYR A 375 -12.87 -3.92 16.45
C TYR A 375 -14.32 -3.90 15.96
N THR A 376 -14.51 -4.08 14.66
CA THR A 376 -15.72 -4.74 14.15
C THR A 376 -15.28 -6.16 13.76
N TYR A 377 -15.40 -7.09 14.70
CA TYR A 377 -15.06 -8.49 14.49
C TYR A 377 -15.97 -9.11 13.40
N THR A 378 -15.41 -9.50 12.26
CA THR A 378 -15.99 -10.49 11.35
C THR A 378 -15.06 -11.71 11.28
N SER A 379 -15.10 -12.50 12.36
CA SER A 379 -14.66 -13.90 12.59
C SER A 379 -13.45 -14.55 11.86
N THR A 380 -12.72 -13.91 10.95
CA THR A 380 -11.55 -14.51 10.29
C THR A 380 -10.43 -13.52 9.92
N ASN A 381 -10.70 -12.23 9.69
CA ASN A 381 -9.66 -11.22 9.36
C ASN A 381 -9.97 -9.85 10.01
N THR A 382 -8.94 -9.05 10.31
CA THR A 382 -9.11 -7.63 10.72
C THR A 382 -8.98 -6.73 9.49
N VAL A 383 -9.96 -5.87 9.22
CA VAL A 383 -9.93 -4.89 8.12
C VAL A 383 -9.78 -3.48 8.67
N TYR A 384 -8.73 -2.77 8.24
CA TYR A 384 -8.53 -1.36 8.54
C TYR A 384 -8.90 -0.50 7.33
N THR A 385 -9.68 0.55 7.54
CA THR A 385 -9.99 1.53 6.49
C THR A 385 -9.25 2.84 6.77
N TYR A 386 -8.45 3.28 5.80
CA TYR A 386 -7.72 4.54 5.83
C TYR A 386 -8.20 5.47 4.73
N THR A 387 -8.24 6.77 5.01
CA THR A 387 -8.53 7.81 4.02
C THR A 387 -7.25 8.55 3.61
N GLY A 388 -7.14 8.85 2.33
CA GLY A 388 -6.03 9.60 1.74
C GLY A 388 -6.53 10.80 0.94
N LYS A 389 -5.77 11.90 0.99
CA LYS A 389 -6.04 13.12 0.21
C LYS A 389 -5.31 13.01 -1.13
N VAL A 390 -6.04 13.28 -2.20
CA VAL A 390 -5.50 13.46 -3.56
C VAL A 390 -5.66 14.94 -3.92
N ASN A 391 -4.59 15.58 -4.36
CA ASN A 391 -4.65 17.01 -4.69
C ASN A 391 -5.57 17.21 -5.90
N GLY A 392 -6.48 18.18 -5.85
CA GLY A 392 -7.43 18.44 -6.94
C GLY A 392 -8.73 17.65 -6.92
N TYR A 393 -8.88 16.73 -5.97
CA TYR A 393 -10.09 15.96 -5.79
C TYR A 393 -10.73 16.33 -4.46
N SER A 394 -12.02 16.69 -4.50
CA SER A 394 -12.79 17.08 -3.30
C SER A 394 -13.14 15.89 -2.40
N GLY A 395 -13.15 14.68 -2.95
CA GLY A 395 -13.33 13.44 -2.19
C GLY A 395 -12.03 12.92 -1.57
N SER A 396 -12.07 11.70 -1.05
CA SER A 396 -10.89 11.01 -0.48
C SER A 396 -10.67 9.66 -1.14
N ALA A 397 -9.41 9.24 -1.26
CA ALA A 397 -9.06 7.85 -1.56
C ALA A 397 -9.34 6.99 -0.32
N THR A 398 -9.77 5.74 -0.52
CA THR A 398 -9.93 4.77 0.57
C THR A 398 -9.02 3.57 0.36
N LEU A 399 -8.29 3.19 1.41
CA LEU A 399 -7.53 1.94 1.50
C LEU A 399 -8.19 1.02 2.51
N SER A 400 -8.57 -0.17 2.07
CA SER A 400 -8.99 -1.27 2.94
C SER A 400 -7.87 -2.30 3.04
N LEU A 401 -7.22 -2.37 4.21
CA LEU A 401 -6.13 -3.29 4.50
C LEU A 401 -6.62 -4.46 5.37
N THR A 402 -6.51 -5.68 4.84
CA THR A 402 -6.86 -6.92 5.55
C THR A 402 -5.62 -7.55 6.18
N VAL A 403 -5.58 -7.68 7.51
CA VAL A 403 -4.49 -8.35 8.22
C VAL A 403 -4.81 -9.84 8.43
N LEU A 404 -3.98 -10.71 7.87
CA LEU A 404 -4.12 -12.17 7.92
C LEU A 404 -3.33 -12.78 9.11
N PRO A 405 -3.89 -13.79 9.82
CA PRO A 405 -3.17 -14.52 10.85
C PRO A 405 -2.02 -15.34 10.26
N SER A 406 -0.89 -15.40 10.98
CA SER A 406 0.41 -15.81 10.42
C SER A 406 0.69 -17.33 10.36
N THR A 407 -0.23 -18.24 10.73
CA THR A 407 0.13 -19.67 10.81
C THR A 407 -0.93 -20.68 10.37
N ALA A 408 -0.46 -21.77 9.75
CA ALA A 408 -1.24 -22.89 9.24
C ALA A 408 -2.03 -23.62 10.36
N VAL A 409 -3.30 -23.91 10.07
CA VAL A 409 -4.17 -24.73 10.93
C VAL A 409 -4.04 -26.21 10.53
N THR A 410 -3.99 -27.10 11.51
CA THR A 410 -3.97 -28.55 11.31
C THR A 410 -5.23 -29.19 11.87
N PHE A 411 -5.80 -30.16 11.15
CA PHE A 411 -6.98 -30.90 11.60
C PHE A 411 -6.60 -32.35 11.89
N GLY A 412 -6.98 -32.84 13.07
CA GLY A 412 -6.78 -34.23 13.47
C GLY A 412 -7.67 -35.19 12.68
N ARG A 413 -7.40 -36.49 12.80
CA ARG A 413 -8.26 -37.55 12.23
C ARG A 413 -9.59 -37.57 12.99
N ILE A 414 -10.71 -37.59 12.26
CA ILE A 414 -12.06 -37.62 12.85
C ILE A 414 -12.64 -39.03 12.67
N THR A 415 -13.09 -39.65 13.75
CA THR A 415 -13.65 -41.01 13.74
C THR A 415 -14.94 -41.06 14.56
N ALA A 416 -15.91 -41.86 14.15
CA ALA A 416 -17.15 -42.06 14.91
C ALA A 416 -17.69 -43.48 14.71
N GLU A 417 -18.56 -43.92 15.61
CA GLU A 417 -19.30 -45.17 15.48
C GLU A 417 -20.82 -44.91 15.45
N ALA A 418 -21.53 -45.66 14.61
CA ALA A 418 -22.98 -45.62 14.49
C ALA A 418 -23.57 -47.03 14.36
N VAL A 419 -24.83 -47.17 14.74
CA VAL A 419 -25.55 -48.45 14.62
C VAL A 419 -26.23 -48.55 13.26
N LEU A 420 -26.17 -49.75 12.67
CA LEU A 420 -26.85 -50.12 11.44
C LEU A 420 -28.33 -49.70 11.46
N GLY A 421 -28.77 -48.98 10.43
CA GLY A 421 -30.16 -48.52 10.29
C GLY A 421 -30.53 -47.27 11.11
N PHE A 422 -29.65 -46.79 11.99
CA PHE A 422 -29.84 -45.51 12.70
C PHE A 422 -29.17 -44.36 11.93
N SER A 423 -29.72 -43.15 12.09
CA SER A 423 -29.16 -41.95 11.47
C SER A 423 -28.00 -41.39 12.31
N TYR A 424 -26.85 -41.16 11.68
CA TYR A 424 -25.70 -40.50 12.26
C TYR A 424 -25.67 -39.03 11.81
N ASN A 425 -25.70 -38.09 12.76
CA ASN A 425 -25.57 -36.66 12.47
C ASN A 425 -24.09 -36.27 12.44
N PHE A 426 -23.68 -35.60 11.38
CA PHE A 426 -22.31 -35.10 11.26
C PHE A 426 -22.07 -33.88 12.18
N PRO A 427 -20.85 -33.70 12.71
CA PRO A 427 -20.56 -32.56 13.56
C PRO A 427 -20.59 -31.26 12.74
N ALA A 428 -21.20 -30.20 13.30
CA ALA A 428 -21.27 -28.89 12.65
C ALA A 428 -19.93 -28.14 12.67
N THR A 429 -19.02 -28.52 13.59
CA THR A 429 -17.68 -27.95 13.71
C THR A 429 -16.62 -29.06 13.83
N VAL A 430 -15.38 -28.72 13.49
CA VAL A 430 -14.19 -29.55 13.69
C VAL A 430 -13.15 -28.74 14.44
N THR A 431 -12.42 -29.39 15.34
CA THR A 431 -11.34 -28.75 16.08
C THR A 431 -10.08 -28.67 15.22
N GLY A 432 -9.59 -27.46 14.98
CA GLY A 432 -8.30 -27.20 14.35
C GLY A 432 -7.28 -26.75 15.38
N THR A 433 -6.05 -27.23 15.23
CA THR A 433 -4.91 -26.88 16.08
C THR A 433 -4.03 -25.85 15.37
N LEU A 434 -3.79 -24.73 16.04
CA LEU A 434 -2.91 -23.66 15.58
C LEU A 434 -1.43 -24.01 15.83
N SER A 435 -0.53 -23.22 15.24
CA SER A 435 0.92 -23.40 15.39
C SER A 435 1.40 -23.29 16.84
N ASP A 436 0.77 -22.41 17.62
CA ASP A 436 0.97 -22.21 19.06
C ASP A 436 0.30 -23.27 19.94
N LYS A 437 -0.25 -24.33 19.30
CA LYS A 437 -0.91 -25.48 19.93
C LYS A 437 -2.26 -25.20 20.58
N THR A 438 -2.75 -23.96 20.52
CA THR A 438 -4.13 -23.68 20.91
C THR A 438 -5.10 -24.34 19.93
N THR A 439 -6.29 -24.70 20.41
CA THR A 439 -7.33 -25.34 19.60
C THR A 439 -8.53 -24.43 19.45
N GLN A 440 -9.16 -24.47 18.28
CA GLN A 440 -10.36 -23.69 17.97
C GLN A 440 -11.36 -24.54 17.18
N GLN A 441 -12.65 -24.29 17.39
CA GLN A 441 -13.73 -24.91 16.61
C GLN A 441 -13.92 -24.17 15.29
N TYR A 442 -13.90 -24.91 14.19
CA TYR A 442 -14.11 -24.40 12.84
C TYR A 442 -15.38 -25.00 12.25
N PRO A 443 -16.30 -24.21 11.67
CA PRO A 443 -17.46 -24.74 10.98
C PRO A 443 -17.04 -25.65 9.82
N VAL A 444 -17.71 -26.78 9.68
CA VAL A 444 -17.49 -27.75 8.59
C VAL A 444 -18.78 -27.99 7.82
N THR A 445 -18.65 -28.08 6.51
CA THR A 445 -19.73 -28.55 5.64
C THR A 445 -19.34 -29.90 5.06
N TRP A 446 -20.12 -30.94 5.37
CA TRP A 446 -19.87 -32.30 4.91
C TRP A 446 -20.46 -32.54 3.52
N ASN A 447 -19.74 -33.28 2.68
CA ASN A 447 -20.15 -33.60 1.31
C ASN A 447 -21.16 -34.77 1.30
N VAL A 448 -22.31 -34.56 1.95
CA VAL A 448 -23.44 -35.49 2.04
C VAL A 448 -24.75 -34.77 1.75
N SER A 449 -25.80 -35.48 1.34
CA SER A 449 -27.13 -34.92 1.15
C SER A 449 -27.83 -34.70 2.49
N GLY A 450 -27.64 -33.51 3.07
CA GLY A 450 -28.17 -33.12 4.38
C GLY A 450 -27.10 -33.11 5.47
N ASN A 451 -27.52 -33.23 6.74
CA ASN A 451 -26.61 -33.21 7.90
C ASN A 451 -26.41 -34.59 8.55
N ASN A 452 -26.95 -35.65 7.94
CA ASN A 452 -26.90 -36.99 8.50
C ASN A 452 -26.82 -38.09 7.45
N VAL A 453 -26.54 -39.31 7.89
CA VAL A 453 -26.52 -40.51 7.04
C VAL A 453 -27.09 -41.71 7.79
N SER A 454 -27.88 -42.53 7.10
CA SER A 454 -28.32 -43.84 7.58
C SER A 454 -27.78 -44.93 6.67
N LEU A 455 -26.94 -45.81 7.21
CA LEU A 455 -26.24 -46.84 6.44
C LEU A 455 -26.90 -48.19 6.64
N LYS A 456 -27.05 -48.94 5.54
CA LYS A 456 -27.76 -50.23 5.48
C LYS A 456 -26.85 -51.45 5.55
N LYS A 457 -25.55 -51.26 5.75
CA LYS A 457 -24.58 -52.34 5.88
C LYS A 457 -23.53 -51.99 6.94
N VAL A 458 -23.09 -53.00 7.69
CA VAL A 458 -21.96 -52.88 8.61
C VAL A 458 -20.65 -52.70 7.84
N GLY A 459 -19.75 -51.88 8.35
CA GLY A 459 -18.48 -51.57 7.68
C GLY A 459 -17.94 -50.19 8.03
N SER A 460 -16.81 -49.82 7.42
CA SER A 460 -16.15 -48.52 7.61
C SER A 460 -16.37 -47.63 6.39
N TYR A 461 -16.82 -46.39 6.62
CA TYR A 461 -17.20 -45.43 5.59
C TYR A 461 -16.43 -44.13 5.79
N THR A 462 -15.95 -43.50 4.72
CA THR A 462 -15.22 -42.21 4.82
C THR A 462 -16.00 -41.10 4.12
N PHE A 463 -16.18 -39.99 4.83
CA PHE A 463 -16.85 -38.79 4.36
C PHE A 463 -15.87 -37.62 4.36
N GLN A 464 -15.91 -36.78 3.33
CA GLN A 464 -15.11 -35.56 3.26
C GLN A 464 -15.95 -34.33 3.63
N GLY A 465 -15.32 -33.35 4.25
CA GLY A 465 -15.92 -32.04 4.53
C GLY A 465 -14.97 -30.89 4.18
N SER A 466 -15.54 -29.71 3.97
CA SER A 466 -14.82 -28.47 3.70
C SER A 466 -14.94 -27.55 4.91
N VAL A 467 -13.83 -26.94 5.34
CA VAL A 467 -13.81 -26.04 6.50
C VAL A 467 -14.07 -24.61 6.04
N ALA A 468 -15.02 -23.93 6.68
CA ALA A 468 -15.41 -22.57 6.30
C ALA A 468 -14.23 -21.60 6.41
N GLY A 469 -14.02 -20.78 5.39
CA GLY A 469 -12.94 -19.79 5.35
C GLY A 469 -11.53 -20.36 5.09
N MET A 470 -11.41 -21.66 4.78
CA MET A 470 -10.12 -22.31 4.49
C MET A 470 -10.19 -23.13 3.20
N ASN A 471 -9.04 -23.26 2.52
CA ASN A 471 -8.88 -24.15 1.36
C ASN A 471 -8.57 -25.61 1.75
N GLN A 472 -8.57 -25.92 3.05
CA GLN A 472 -8.29 -27.26 3.59
C GLN A 472 -9.57 -28.11 3.67
N LYS A 473 -9.42 -29.42 3.39
CA LYS A 473 -10.48 -30.42 3.55
C LYS A 473 -10.21 -31.28 4.78
N VAL A 474 -11.29 -31.78 5.40
CA VAL A 474 -11.25 -32.74 6.51
C VAL A 474 -11.95 -34.03 6.12
N SER A 475 -11.64 -35.12 6.82
CA SER A 475 -12.23 -36.44 6.59
C SER A 475 -12.71 -37.05 7.90
N LEU A 476 -13.90 -37.65 7.87
CA LEU A 476 -14.49 -38.43 8.96
C LEU A 476 -14.62 -39.90 8.54
N THR A 477 -14.11 -40.81 9.36
CA THR A 477 -14.34 -42.25 9.22
C THR A 477 -15.46 -42.70 10.17
N LEU A 478 -16.56 -43.20 9.62
CA LEU A 478 -17.72 -43.71 10.35
C LEU A 478 -17.73 -45.24 10.32
N ASN A 479 -17.62 -45.88 11.49
CA ASN A 479 -17.72 -47.32 11.65
C ASN A 479 -19.17 -47.70 11.96
N VAL A 480 -19.77 -48.58 11.16
CA VAL A 480 -21.16 -49.02 11.30
C VAL A 480 -21.19 -50.43 11.88
N VAL A 481 -21.85 -50.59 13.02
CA VAL A 481 -21.91 -51.84 13.81
C VAL A 481 -23.36 -52.29 14.03
N ASN A 482 -23.54 -53.54 14.46
CA ASN A 482 -24.87 -54.06 14.86
C ASN A 482 -25.27 -53.52 16.23
N ASN A 483 -26.59 -53.46 16.50
CA ASN A 483 -27.09 -52.96 17.77
C ASN A 483 -26.93 -53.99 18.90
N ALA A 484 -25.77 -54.01 19.57
CA ALA A 484 -25.49 -54.92 20.65
C ALA A 484 -26.00 -54.39 22.01
N LEU A 485 -26.28 -55.32 22.93
CA LEU A 485 -26.58 -55.01 24.33
C LEU A 485 -25.32 -54.46 25.01
N VAL A 486 -25.48 -53.41 25.81
CA VAL A 486 -24.41 -52.79 26.59
C VAL A 486 -24.67 -53.05 28.07
N ASN A 487 -23.74 -53.76 28.71
CA ASN A 487 -23.76 -53.97 30.15
C ASN A 487 -22.84 -52.96 30.84
N LEU A 488 -23.36 -52.32 31.89
CA LEU A 488 -22.62 -51.42 32.79
C LEU A 488 -22.65 -52.07 34.16
N ASP A 489 -21.48 -52.52 34.64
CA ASP A 489 -21.39 -53.33 35.86
C ASP A 489 -21.56 -52.48 37.13
N ASP A 490 -21.29 -51.17 37.04
CA ASP A 490 -21.53 -50.23 38.12
C ASP A 490 -22.97 -49.68 38.07
N GLY A 491 -23.71 -49.91 39.15
CA GLY A 491 -25.11 -49.50 39.25
C GLY A 491 -25.31 -47.99 39.23
N ASN A 492 -24.39 -47.20 39.79
CA ASN A 492 -24.48 -45.74 39.81
C ASN A 492 -24.18 -45.18 38.41
N LEU A 493 -23.18 -45.73 37.72
CA LEU A 493 -22.89 -45.39 36.33
C LEU A 493 -24.06 -45.75 35.42
N GLN A 494 -24.67 -46.92 35.60
CA GLN A 494 -25.85 -47.33 34.84
C GLN A 494 -27.03 -46.37 35.06
N GLN A 495 -27.30 -45.97 36.30
CA GLN A 495 -28.36 -45.01 36.62
C GLN A 495 -28.07 -43.63 36.03
N LEU A 496 -26.82 -43.15 36.09
CA LEU A 496 -26.41 -41.88 35.50
C LEU A 496 -26.62 -41.86 33.98
N VAL A 497 -26.18 -42.92 33.29
CA VAL A 497 -26.33 -43.07 31.85
C VAL A 497 -27.80 -43.12 31.46
N ARG A 498 -28.63 -43.89 32.18
CA ARG A 498 -30.08 -43.92 31.95
C ARG A 498 -30.72 -42.56 32.15
N TYR A 499 -30.34 -41.87 33.22
CA TYR A 499 -30.89 -40.55 33.53
C TYR A 499 -30.54 -39.54 32.44
N GLN A 500 -29.30 -39.55 31.94
CA GLN A 500 -28.90 -38.67 30.84
C GLN A 500 -29.65 -38.97 29.53
N LEU A 501 -29.97 -40.23 29.27
CA LEU A 501 -30.68 -40.64 28.05
C LEU A 501 -32.19 -40.40 28.12
N THR A 502 -32.79 -40.56 29.30
CA THR A 502 -34.26 -40.70 29.44
C THR A 502 -34.89 -39.79 30.49
N GLY A 503 -34.10 -39.16 31.36
CA GLY A 503 -34.59 -38.47 32.55
C GLY A 503 -34.99 -39.39 33.71
N SER A 504 -34.81 -40.70 33.58
CA SER A 504 -35.13 -41.71 34.60
C SER A 504 -33.91 -42.55 34.97
N THR A 505 -33.77 -42.90 36.25
CA THR A 505 -32.72 -43.82 36.74
C THR A 505 -33.09 -45.30 36.57
N THR A 506 -34.37 -45.60 36.32
CA THR A 506 -34.89 -46.94 36.02
C THR A 506 -35.27 -47.07 34.55
N GLY A 507 -35.10 -48.27 33.97
CA GLY A 507 -35.41 -48.49 32.56
C GLY A 507 -34.99 -49.87 32.07
N GLY A 508 -35.32 -50.15 30.81
CA GLY A 508 -34.98 -51.39 30.12
C GLY A 508 -33.48 -51.58 29.84
N PRO A 509 -33.12 -52.60 29.04
CA PRO A 509 -31.74 -52.84 28.60
C PRO A 509 -31.18 -51.65 27.81
N LEU A 510 -29.89 -51.36 27.99
CA LEU A 510 -29.15 -50.36 27.21
C LEU A 510 -28.53 -51.03 25.98
N TYR A 511 -28.57 -50.34 24.84
CA TYR A 511 -27.94 -50.81 23.60
C TYR A 511 -26.89 -49.81 23.09
N LEU A 512 -26.07 -50.25 22.13
CA LEU A 512 -25.10 -49.37 21.45
C LEU A 512 -25.76 -48.12 20.87
N SER A 513 -26.98 -48.26 20.32
CA SER A 513 -27.77 -47.14 19.80
C SER A 513 -28.09 -46.05 20.84
N ASP A 514 -28.03 -46.39 22.12
CA ASP A 514 -28.28 -45.46 23.21
C ASP A 514 -26.99 -44.78 23.64
N VAL A 515 -25.96 -45.56 23.97
CA VAL A 515 -24.71 -45.02 24.54
C VAL A 515 -23.88 -44.24 23.52
N LEU A 516 -23.99 -44.55 22.22
CA LEU A 516 -23.29 -43.80 21.16
C LEU A 516 -23.83 -42.36 20.96
N LYS A 517 -24.97 -42.01 21.57
CA LYS A 517 -25.51 -40.64 21.61
C LYS A 517 -24.81 -39.78 22.67
N ILE A 518 -24.15 -40.39 23.65
CA ILE A 518 -23.50 -39.69 24.76
C ILE A 518 -22.10 -39.26 24.31
N THR A 519 -21.91 -37.96 24.13
CA THR A 519 -20.62 -37.35 23.74
C THR A 519 -19.91 -36.66 24.91
N SER A 520 -20.63 -36.41 26.01
CA SER A 520 -20.11 -35.85 27.26
C SER A 520 -20.83 -36.53 28.42
N LEU A 521 -20.06 -37.03 29.41
CA LEU A 521 -20.59 -37.68 30.60
C LEU A 521 -20.02 -36.99 31.85
N GLN A 522 -20.91 -36.39 32.63
CA GLN A 522 -20.60 -35.67 33.87
C GLN A 522 -20.89 -36.59 35.07
N ALA A 523 -19.85 -37.24 35.58
CA ALA A 523 -19.95 -38.29 36.60
C ALA A 523 -19.17 -37.97 37.88
N ASN A 524 -18.89 -36.69 38.12
CA ASN A 524 -18.23 -36.22 39.33
C ASN A 524 -19.05 -36.54 40.60
N GLY A 525 -18.42 -37.10 41.63
CA GLY A 525 -19.09 -37.30 42.93
C GLY A 525 -20.24 -38.30 42.91
N LYS A 526 -20.19 -39.33 42.05
CA LYS A 526 -21.30 -40.28 41.83
C LYS A 526 -21.11 -41.64 42.48
N ASN A 527 -20.05 -41.82 43.28
CA ASN A 527 -19.69 -43.10 43.91
C ASN A 527 -19.54 -44.23 42.87
N ILE A 528 -18.89 -43.92 41.75
CA ILE A 528 -18.58 -44.90 40.70
C ILE A 528 -17.25 -45.56 41.02
N SER A 529 -17.18 -46.88 40.90
CA SER A 529 -15.96 -47.66 41.10
C SER A 529 -15.57 -48.53 39.91
N ASN A 530 -16.54 -49.04 39.13
CA ASN A 530 -16.25 -49.92 38.01
C ASN A 530 -16.61 -49.28 36.66
N LEU A 531 -15.63 -49.19 35.76
CA LEU A 531 -15.78 -48.57 34.42
C LEU A 531 -16.14 -49.56 33.31
N ALA A 532 -16.36 -50.83 33.63
CA ALA A 532 -16.74 -51.84 32.65
C ALA A 532 -18.03 -51.44 31.91
N GLY A 533 -17.97 -51.51 30.59
CA GLY A 533 -19.03 -51.10 29.67
C GLY A 533 -18.79 -49.73 29.03
N LEU A 534 -17.95 -48.86 29.63
CA LEU A 534 -17.61 -47.56 29.03
C LEU A 534 -16.86 -47.67 27.71
N GLN A 535 -16.18 -48.79 27.43
CA GLN A 535 -15.53 -49.03 26.14
C GLN A 535 -16.49 -48.95 24.93
N ASN A 536 -17.80 -49.04 25.17
CA ASN A 536 -18.84 -48.96 24.14
C ASN A 536 -19.24 -47.50 23.79
N PHE A 537 -18.73 -46.51 24.52
CA PHE A 537 -19.09 -45.10 24.35
C PHE A 537 -18.17 -44.42 23.32
N TYR A 538 -18.04 -45.01 22.13
CA TYR A 538 -17.02 -44.65 21.14
C TYR A 538 -17.01 -43.15 20.75
N ASN A 539 -18.15 -42.47 20.82
CA ASN A 539 -18.31 -41.05 20.49
C ASN A 539 -18.09 -40.10 21.69
N LEU A 540 -17.69 -40.62 22.85
CA LEU A 540 -17.43 -39.83 24.06
C LEU A 540 -16.18 -38.98 23.87
N THR A 541 -16.33 -37.67 24.11
CA THR A 541 -15.25 -36.67 23.99
C THR A 541 -14.86 -36.06 25.32
N TYR A 542 -15.76 -36.10 26.30
CA TYR A 542 -15.56 -35.55 27.64
C TYR A 542 -16.07 -36.54 28.69
N LEU A 543 -15.23 -36.85 29.68
CA LEU A 543 -15.57 -37.70 30.81
C LEU A 543 -15.02 -37.09 32.10
N ASP A 544 -15.91 -36.70 33.00
CA ASP A 544 -15.56 -36.29 34.36
C ASP A 544 -15.93 -37.39 35.36
N LEU A 545 -14.93 -38.01 35.95
CA LEU A 545 -15.00 -39.04 36.99
C LEU A 545 -14.32 -38.57 38.29
N GLY A 546 -14.14 -37.26 38.48
CA GLY A 546 -13.53 -36.73 39.70
C GLY A 546 -14.36 -37.04 40.96
N ASN A 547 -13.74 -37.08 42.13
CA ASN A 547 -14.41 -37.33 43.41
C ASN A 547 -15.18 -38.67 43.44
N ASN A 548 -14.56 -39.76 43.00
CA ASN A 548 -15.16 -41.11 42.97
C ASN A 548 -14.25 -42.14 43.66
N GLN A 549 -14.53 -43.43 43.47
CA GLN A 549 -13.74 -44.55 43.99
C GLN A 549 -13.35 -45.49 42.86
N VAL A 550 -12.91 -44.92 41.72
CA VAL A 550 -12.61 -45.68 40.50
C VAL A 550 -11.50 -46.70 40.76
N ASP A 551 -11.78 -47.97 40.45
CA ASP A 551 -10.80 -49.05 40.48
C ASP A 551 -9.84 -48.93 39.29
N SER A 552 -8.55 -48.75 39.58
CA SER A 552 -7.46 -48.66 38.61
C SER A 552 -7.45 -49.81 37.59
N THR A 553 -7.90 -51.01 37.96
CA THR A 553 -7.91 -52.18 37.05
C THR A 553 -8.90 -52.01 35.90
N THR A 554 -9.93 -51.18 36.08
CA THR A 554 -10.99 -50.96 35.10
C THR A 554 -10.70 -49.82 34.13
N LEU A 555 -9.63 -49.03 34.34
CA LEU A 555 -9.22 -47.92 33.47
C LEU A 555 -8.92 -48.37 32.03
N SER A 556 -8.51 -49.62 31.84
CA SER A 556 -8.24 -50.19 30.51
C SER A 556 -9.47 -50.15 29.58
N ASN A 557 -10.68 -50.09 30.14
CA ASN A 557 -11.92 -49.89 29.38
C ASN A 557 -11.95 -48.54 28.65
N LEU A 558 -11.26 -47.51 29.17
CA LEU A 558 -11.20 -46.19 28.56
C LEU A 558 -10.26 -46.13 27.35
N SER A 559 -9.23 -47.00 27.29
CA SER A 559 -8.27 -47.03 26.17
C SER A 559 -8.93 -47.22 24.78
N LYS A 560 -10.16 -47.75 24.75
CA LYS A 560 -10.97 -47.98 23.54
C LYS A 560 -11.81 -46.78 23.11
N LEU A 561 -11.62 -45.62 23.73
CA LEU A 561 -12.34 -44.37 23.44
C LEU A 561 -11.46 -43.41 22.62
N PRO A 562 -11.38 -43.58 21.29
CA PRO A 562 -10.42 -42.82 20.46
C PRO A 562 -10.73 -41.32 20.37
N ASN A 563 -11.98 -40.94 20.68
CA ASN A 563 -12.45 -39.57 20.58
C ASN A 563 -12.36 -38.79 21.90
N LEU A 564 -11.94 -39.42 23.00
CA LEU A 564 -11.86 -38.77 24.30
C LEU A 564 -10.78 -37.67 24.28
N LYS A 565 -11.18 -36.43 24.60
CA LYS A 565 -10.32 -35.23 24.62
C LYS A 565 -10.06 -34.72 26.03
N THR A 566 -11.05 -34.85 26.90
CA THR A 566 -10.97 -34.43 28.29
C THR A 566 -11.32 -35.60 29.20
N LEU A 567 -10.41 -35.89 30.13
CA LEU A 567 -10.60 -36.90 31.17
C LEU A 567 -10.22 -36.29 32.53
N ILE A 568 -11.17 -36.29 33.45
CA ILE A 568 -10.98 -35.82 34.82
C ILE A 568 -11.14 -37.03 35.75
N LEU A 569 -10.12 -37.33 36.52
CA LEU A 569 -10.01 -38.46 37.46
C LEU A 569 -9.46 -38.01 38.81
N ASN A 570 -9.47 -36.71 39.10
CA ASN A 570 -8.95 -36.19 40.35
C ASN A 570 -9.75 -36.67 41.56
N ASN A 571 -9.13 -36.72 42.74
CA ASN A 571 -9.78 -37.16 43.96
C ASN A 571 -10.42 -38.55 43.80
N ASN A 572 -9.59 -39.51 43.37
CA ASN A 572 -9.90 -40.94 43.40
C ASN A 572 -8.82 -41.64 44.26
N GLN A 573 -8.79 -42.97 44.27
CA GLN A 573 -7.79 -43.79 44.98
C GLN A 573 -6.95 -44.59 43.98
N LEU A 574 -6.60 -43.97 42.84
CA LEU A 574 -5.90 -44.66 41.77
C LEU A 574 -4.45 -44.93 42.16
N THR A 575 -4.04 -46.19 42.16
CA THR A 575 -2.65 -46.60 42.39
C THR A 575 -1.88 -46.82 41.09
N ASN A 576 -2.59 -46.96 39.97
CA ASN A 576 -2.02 -47.15 38.64
C ASN A 576 -2.90 -46.53 37.55
N ILE A 577 -2.26 -46.01 36.51
CA ILE A 577 -2.89 -45.37 35.33
C ILE A 577 -2.44 -46.00 34.01
N SER A 578 -1.83 -47.19 34.02
CA SER A 578 -1.41 -47.87 32.77
C SER A 578 -2.56 -48.15 31.80
N GLY A 579 -3.80 -48.30 32.31
CA GLY A 579 -5.00 -48.45 31.48
C GLY A 579 -5.34 -47.24 30.60
N LEU A 580 -4.72 -46.08 30.84
CA LEU A 580 -4.89 -44.88 30.00
C LEU A 580 -3.96 -44.89 28.77
N GLN A 581 -2.97 -45.78 28.73
CA GLN A 581 -2.11 -45.95 27.55
C GLN A 581 -2.97 -46.33 26.34
N GLY A 582 -2.91 -45.51 25.28
CA GLY A 582 -3.74 -45.66 24.08
C GLY A 582 -4.67 -44.48 23.81
N LEU A 583 -4.94 -43.64 24.81
CA LEU A 583 -5.65 -42.36 24.66
C LEU A 583 -4.77 -41.28 24.01
N SER A 584 -4.18 -41.59 22.86
CA SER A 584 -3.22 -40.72 22.15
C SER A 584 -3.81 -39.39 21.68
N GLY A 585 -5.14 -39.29 21.62
CA GLY A 585 -5.86 -38.07 21.24
C GLY A 585 -6.24 -37.15 22.39
N LEU A 586 -5.92 -37.50 23.64
CA LEU A 586 -6.30 -36.76 24.84
C LEU A 586 -5.56 -35.42 24.93
N GLN A 587 -6.28 -34.34 25.28
CA GLN A 587 -5.76 -32.97 25.33
C GLN A 587 -5.72 -32.41 26.76
N TYR A 588 -6.64 -32.87 27.60
CA TYR A 588 -6.76 -32.50 29.02
C TYR A 588 -6.84 -33.76 29.87
N LEU A 589 -5.93 -33.89 30.83
CA LEU A 589 -5.95 -34.95 31.84
C LEU A 589 -5.75 -34.35 33.23
N ASP A 590 -6.62 -34.73 34.16
CA ASP A 590 -6.44 -34.45 35.58
C ASP A 590 -6.50 -35.76 36.36
N VAL A 591 -5.36 -36.16 36.93
CA VAL A 591 -5.20 -37.32 37.83
C VAL A 591 -4.62 -36.87 39.18
N SER A 592 -4.77 -35.59 39.51
CA SER A 592 -4.33 -35.06 40.80
C SER A 592 -5.09 -35.69 41.96
N HIS A 593 -4.56 -35.65 43.18
CA HIS A 593 -5.23 -36.19 44.38
C HIS A 593 -5.58 -37.69 44.22
N ASN A 594 -4.56 -38.52 44.01
CA ASN A 594 -4.65 -39.97 43.84
C ASN A 594 -3.45 -40.67 44.54
N ASP A 595 -3.35 -41.99 44.39
CA ASP A 595 -2.33 -42.82 45.06
C ASP A 595 -1.20 -43.29 44.12
N LEU A 596 -0.88 -42.52 43.08
CA LEU A 596 0.07 -42.93 42.05
C LEU A 596 1.52 -42.85 42.54
N THR A 597 2.29 -43.91 42.24
CA THR A 597 3.74 -43.98 42.55
C THR A 597 4.63 -43.73 41.33
N THR A 598 4.06 -43.62 40.14
CA THR A 598 4.79 -43.30 38.91
C THR A 598 3.88 -42.68 37.84
N PHE A 599 4.44 -41.79 37.02
CA PHE A 599 3.77 -41.19 35.85
C PHE A 599 4.27 -41.74 34.50
N ALA A 600 5.12 -42.78 34.51
CA ALA A 600 5.66 -43.38 33.29
C ALA A 600 4.62 -43.73 32.21
N PRO A 601 3.40 -44.17 32.57
CA PRO A 601 2.36 -44.44 31.57
C PRO A 601 1.94 -43.25 30.70
N LEU A 602 2.18 -42.02 31.13
CA LEU A 602 1.77 -40.81 30.41
C LEU A 602 2.79 -40.35 29.36
N SER A 603 4.04 -40.83 29.42
CA SER A 603 5.18 -40.34 28.63
C SER A 603 4.95 -40.23 27.10
N GLY A 604 4.06 -41.06 26.54
CA GLY A 604 3.71 -41.08 25.12
C GLY A 604 2.49 -40.23 24.72
N MET A 605 1.85 -39.52 25.65
CA MET A 605 0.61 -38.76 25.42
C MET A 605 0.90 -37.35 24.88
N THR A 606 1.52 -37.27 23.69
CA THR A 606 2.06 -36.04 23.09
C THR A 606 1.02 -34.98 22.72
N GLN A 607 -0.26 -35.33 22.71
CA GLN A 607 -1.36 -34.40 22.41
C GLN A 607 -1.87 -33.64 23.64
N LEU A 608 -1.38 -33.95 24.85
CA LEU A 608 -1.74 -33.22 26.06
C LEU A 608 -1.26 -31.77 26.00
N THR A 609 -2.17 -30.86 26.30
CA THR A 609 -1.91 -29.43 26.48
C THR A 609 -2.21 -28.99 27.91
N SER A 610 -2.98 -29.78 28.66
CA SER A 610 -3.27 -29.56 30.08
C SER A 610 -3.07 -30.87 30.84
N LEU A 611 -2.23 -30.87 31.88
CA LEU A 611 -1.96 -32.05 32.69
C LEU A 611 -1.82 -31.67 34.17
N PHE A 612 -2.69 -32.24 34.99
CA PHE A 612 -2.70 -32.07 36.45
C PHE A 612 -2.40 -33.42 37.11
N VAL A 613 -1.32 -33.48 37.88
CA VAL A 613 -0.77 -34.70 38.51
C VAL A 613 -0.36 -34.46 39.98
N GLY A 614 -0.58 -33.27 40.52
CA GLY A 614 -0.25 -32.92 41.89
C GLY A 614 -0.96 -33.80 42.92
N GLU A 615 -0.48 -33.79 44.16
CA GLU A 615 -1.08 -34.54 45.27
C GLU A 615 -1.20 -36.05 44.97
N ASN A 616 -0.07 -36.66 44.58
CA ASN A 616 0.10 -38.11 44.42
C ASN A 616 1.23 -38.64 45.31
N HIS A 617 1.40 -39.96 45.39
CA HIS A 617 2.42 -40.62 46.23
C HIS A 617 3.85 -40.58 45.68
N THR A 618 4.06 -39.89 44.56
CA THR A 618 5.39 -39.63 44.00
C THR A 618 5.52 -38.17 43.60
N SER A 619 6.71 -37.61 43.78
CA SER A 619 7.13 -36.33 43.22
C SER A 619 8.14 -36.50 42.08
N ASP A 620 8.39 -37.74 41.64
CA ASP A 620 9.23 -38.02 40.48
C ASP A 620 8.45 -37.77 39.18
N TYR A 621 8.57 -36.54 38.69
CA TYR A 621 7.97 -36.11 37.43
C TYR A 621 8.85 -36.40 36.21
N THR A 622 10.06 -36.99 36.37
CA THR A 622 10.98 -37.22 35.25
C THR A 622 10.37 -37.97 34.05
N PRO A 623 9.41 -38.90 34.22
CA PRO A 623 8.78 -39.56 33.07
C PRO A 623 7.93 -38.61 32.20
N LEU A 624 7.58 -37.42 32.70
CA LEU A 624 6.79 -36.39 32.01
C LEU A 624 7.66 -35.40 31.21
N ARG A 625 8.99 -35.54 31.25
CA ARG A 625 9.93 -34.63 30.57
C ARG A 625 9.66 -34.44 29.08
N GLY A 626 9.26 -35.50 28.39
CA GLY A 626 8.90 -35.43 26.96
C GLY A 626 7.64 -34.61 26.67
N LEU A 627 6.78 -34.38 27.67
CA LEU A 627 5.52 -33.65 27.53
C LEU A 627 5.60 -32.21 28.01
N TYR A 628 6.52 -31.90 28.93
CA TYR A 628 6.54 -30.65 29.68
C TYR A 628 6.44 -29.38 28.82
N ASN A 629 7.19 -29.34 27.72
CA ASN A 629 7.21 -28.19 26.82
C ASN A 629 5.94 -28.05 25.97
N ASN A 630 5.11 -29.10 25.89
CA ASN A 630 3.84 -29.08 25.16
C ASN A 630 2.65 -28.65 26.05
N LEU A 631 2.84 -28.60 27.38
CA LEU A 631 1.77 -28.28 28.33
C LEU A 631 1.62 -26.76 28.52
N ILE A 632 0.43 -26.25 28.21
CA ILE A 632 0.00 -24.87 28.47
C ILE A 632 -0.39 -24.70 29.94
N TYR A 633 -1.14 -25.65 30.49
CA TYR A 633 -1.61 -25.64 31.88
C TYR A 633 -1.12 -26.89 32.62
N ARG A 634 -0.51 -26.71 33.80
CA ARG A 634 0.04 -27.79 34.62
C ARG A 634 0.22 -27.37 36.08
N ASP A 635 0.24 -28.33 37.00
CA ASP A 635 0.41 -28.14 38.44
C ASP A 635 1.75 -28.65 39.01
N PHE A 636 2.71 -29.00 38.14
CA PHE A 636 4.02 -29.53 38.54
C PHE A 636 5.18 -28.85 37.78
N TYR A 637 6.39 -29.02 38.31
CA TYR A 637 7.63 -28.48 37.76
C TYR A 637 8.68 -29.60 37.60
N LEU A 638 9.50 -29.52 36.55
CA LEU A 638 10.58 -30.47 36.25
C LEU A 638 11.96 -29.95 36.63
#